data_AF-A0A9D8FMY6-F1
#
_entry.id   AF-A0A9D8FMY6-F1
#
_cell.length_a   1.000
_cell.length_b   1.000
_cell.length_c   1.000
_cell.angle_alpha   90.00
_cell.angle_beta   90.00
_cell.angle_gamma   90.00
#
_symmetry.space_group_name_H-M   'P 1'
#
loop_
_entity.id
_entity.type
_entity.pdbx_description
1 polymer ?
#
loop_
_entity_poly.entity_id
_entity_poly.type
_entity_poly.pdbx_seq_one_letter_code
_entity_poly.pdbx_strand_id
1 'polypeptide(L)'
;MRTTILLVMTVLLLSSPTSAAISTGNNFIDQAFNGAAVLYPVDLDKDGDMDVVGVTGVGTEIAWWENNGSETFTKWSIDGVGFNGATGVVVIDLNNDGDVDILFVDGNNVFWYENPGPPYTQTPWPVANRRNISAAFVGANSIFAIDINKDGDIDVLATDGNTVTWWENPGAPYTQNPWPAANQRNIDAAFAGANSVFAIDMNKDGDIDVLSTDGTNVTWWENPGAPYTQNPWPNQNQWNIDIAFNGANFVFAIDMDKDGDIDVLSTAGTGAGVLNDVSWWENSGSPNANTWTEYIIDDNFNGAESIFAIDLDFDGDIDVAGCGGAGNTVSWWENDGSPRQSSWTENIVNLNFTGASFVYACDIDSDGDIDLLGTADIDNDIAWWANDANLASGNVGFLAEQKIDDFLNGASSVSSSDIDTDGDNDVVGTARLADDLIWWESDGSPANGGWTEHVLDTNFDGAKDNTTADLDRDGDIDIVAVSSNDDELAWWENNGSESFTKRSIDTGFDGANSVFIIDLDTDGDLDIAATAGQGDDVAWWANDGSPANGGWVKSTVDGNFNGATDVHCVDLDRDGDIDILATADIDDDVAWWDNNGSESFTKRLIDSDFNGANSVKTGDLDQDGDIDVIACASSGSVISWWSNDGSPANGGWTEYTIEGTLSGASEIYVIDIDLDGDLDVGAAAKSADKIGWWENDGSPADGWTEHVINSSFNGAVSVFLLDLDRDAYIDILGAAEDDDDICWWENGGASVVTTPSSTEAATASLQVDFTVISSEDGDSATSSGTPSAPGSGESSIETDADLQEIDVKCFIATAAFGTANKSEIERLRQFRDKYLMENPLGRSFVYTYYKISPPLARAISRNAVLKDIVKIFIKILLEVLPV
;
A
#
# COMPACT_ATOMS: atom_id res chain seq x y z
N MET A 1 19.25 16.29 30.79
CA MET A 1 19.75 14.98 30.34
C MET A 1 18.54 14.07 30.34
N ARG A 2 17.76 13.96 29.25
CA ARG A 2 18.06 13.29 27.97
C ARG A 2 18.52 11.84 28.23
N THR A 3 17.89 10.77 27.75
CA THR A 3 16.78 10.46 26.81
C THR A 3 16.45 8.97 27.15
N THR A 4 15.23 8.41 27.03
CA THR A 4 14.60 7.89 25.80
C THR A 4 13.22 7.36 26.23
N ILE A 5 12.17 8.12 25.90
CA ILE A 5 11.04 7.81 24.99
C ILE A 5 9.99 6.90 25.62
N LEU A 6 8.79 7.49 25.72
CA LEU A 6 7.55 7.05 26.32
C LEU A 6 6.49 7.26 25.23
N LEU A 7 5.54 6.33 25.11
CA LEU A 7 4.13 6.56 24.80
C LEU A 7 3.74 6.99 23.37
N VAL A 8 3.00 6.11 22.69
CA VAL A 8 1.80 6.48 21.92
C VAL A 8 0.68 5.53 22.36
N MET A 9 -0.50 6.08 22.62
CA MET A 9 -1.74 5.40 23.01
C MET A 9 -2.87 5.98 22.15
N THR A 10 -3.67 5.10 21.53
CA THR A 10 -5.13 5.18 21.24
C THR A 10 -5.67 5.98 20.03
N VAL A 11 -6.68 5.34 19.37
CA VAL A 11 -7.61 5.73 18.26
C VAL A 11 -7.08 5.26 16.88
N LEU A 12 -7.64 4.25 16.19
CA LEU A 12 -9.02 4.06 15.71
C LEU A 12 -9.62 2.66 15.98
N LEU A 13 -10.95 2.61 16.02
CA LEU A 13 -11.84 1.45 16.03
C LEU A 13 -12.57 1.43 14.69
N LEU A 14 -12.82 0.23 14.16
CA LEU A 14 -13.71 -0.13 13.03
C LEU A 14 -13.07 -0.14 11.62
N SER A 15 -12.34 -1.22 11.34
CA SER A 15 -12.69 -2.17 10.28
C SER A 15 -12.16 -3.53 10.76
N SER A 16 -12.93 -4.60 10.61
CA SER A 16 -12.34 -5.94 10.64
C SER A 16 -11.59 -6.07 9.33
N PRO A 17 -10.25 -6.27 9.33
CA PRO A 17 -9.53 -6.41 8.08
C PRO A 17 -9.95 -7.69 7.38
N THR A 18 -9.94 -7.59 6.07
CA THR A 18 -10.01 -8.70 5.14
C THR A 18 -8.98 -9.75 5.53
N SER A 19 -9.41 -11.01 5.64
CA SER A 19 -8.51 -12.16 5.84
C SER A 19 -7.30 -12.08 4.91
N ALA A 20 -6.08 -12.22 5.44
CA ALA A 20 -4.87 -12.40 4.63
C ALA A 20 -5.11 -13.43 3.50
N ALA A 21 -4.82 -13.04 2.26
CA ALA A 21 -5.11 -13.82 1.06
C ALA A 21 -3.83 -14.40 0.45
N ILE A 22 -3.14 -15.24 1.21
CA ILE A 22 -1.89 -15.86 0.76
C ILE A 22 -2.11 -16.70 -0.50
N SER A 23 -1.35 -16.39 -1.54
CA SER A 23 -1.42 -17.10 -2.82
C SER A 23 -1.11 -18.60 -2.68
N THR A 24 -1.75 -19.42 -3.53
CA THR A 24 -1.56 -20.89 -3.49
C THR A 24 -0.56 -21.41 -4.53
N GLY A 25 -0.02 -20.51 -5.36
CA GLY A 25 1.00 -20.78 -6.38
C GLY A 25 2.42 -20.56 -5.84
N ASN A 26 3.38 -21.40 -6.23
CA ASN A 26 4.77 -21.24 -5.78
C ASN A 26 5.50 -20.20 -6.63
N ASN A 27 5.96 -19.12 -5.99
CA ASN A 27 6.99 -18.24 -6.54
C ASN A 27 8.37 -18.81 -6.19
N PHE A 28 9.02 -19.48 -7.14
CA PHE A 28 10.26 -20.22 -6.87
C PHE A 28 11.50 -19.32 -6.91
N ILE A 29 12.30 -19.37 -5.84
CA ILE A 29 13.64 -18.76 -5.76
C ILE A 29 14.71 -19.72 -6.31
N ASP A 30 14.65 -21.00 -5.91
CA ASP A 30 15.53 -22.06 -6.42
C ASP A 30 14.81 -23.41 -6.36
N GLN A 31 14.74 -24.12 -7.49
CA GLN A 31 14.10 -25.46 -7.60
C GLN A 31 15.11 -26.62 -7.59
N ALA A 32 16.36 -26.33 -7.24
CA ALA A 32 17.46 -27.27 -7.30
C ALA A 32 18.45 -27.12 -6.14
N PHE A 33 18.03 -26.50 -5.05
CA PHE A 33 18.85 -26.36 -3.85
C PHE A 33 18.79 -27.62 -3.00
N ASN A 34 19.62 -28.61 -3.37
CA ASN A 34 19.57 -29.97 -2.85
C ASN A 34 19.51 -30.03 -1.32
N GLY A 35 18.38 -30.46 -0.75
CA GLY A 35 18.12 -30.53 0.68
C GLY A 35 18.00 -29.19 1.39
N ALA A 36 17.35 -28.21 0.77
CA ALA A 36 17.01 -26.92 1.38
C ALA A 36 16.41 -27.13 2.78
N ALA A 37 17.02 -26.53 3.79
CA ALA A 37 16.73 -26.85 5.19
C ALA A 37 16.32 -25.66 6.03
N VAL A 38 17.05 -24.53 5.95
CA VAL A 38 16.76 -23.32 6.71
C VAL A 38 17.11 -22.12 5.84
N LEU A 39 16.34 -21.05 6.00
CA LEU A 39 16.48 -19.80 5.28
C LEU A 39 16.47 -18.62 6.26
N TYR A 40 16.97 -17.48 5.83
CA TYR A 40 16.92 -16.22 6.56
C TYR A 40 16.80 -15.06 5.56
N PRO A 41 15.71 -14.27 5.60
CA PRO A 41 15.56 -13.11 4.74
C PRO A 41 16.35 -11.92 5.30
N VAL A 42 17.07 -11.19 4.44
CA VAL A 42 17.92 -10.06 4.82
C VAL A 42 18.34 -9.26 3.59
N ASP A 43 18.33 -7.94 3.65
CA ASP A 43 19.00 -7.08 2.67
C ASP A 43 20.53 -7.16 2.87
N LEU A 44 21.20 -8.05 2.11
CA LEU A 44 22.61 -8.39 2.31
C LEU A 44 23.54 -7.38 1.61
N ASP A 45 23.10 -6.77 0.51
CA ASP A 45 23.90 -5.87 -0.31
C ASP A 45 23.59 -4.38 -0.11
N LYS A 46 22.52 -4.08 0.64
CA LYS A 46 22.03 -2.76 1.04
C LYS A 46 21.41 -1.97 -0.11
N ASP A 47 20.79 -2.65 -1.07
CA ASP A 47 20.01 -2.03 -2.13
C ASP A 47 18.56 -1.73 -1.71
N GLY A 48 18.09 -2.35 -0.63
CA GLY A 48 16.77 -2.16 -0.04
C GLY A 48 15.79 -3.29 -0.36
N ASP A 49 16.17 -4.23 -1.22
CA ASP A 49 15.37 -5.40 -1.56
C ASP A 49 15.74 -6.56 -0.61
N MET A 50 14.75 -7.34 -0.18
CA MET A 50 15.00 -8.46 0.72
C MET A 50 15.63 -9.63 -0.02
N ASP A 51 16.91 -9.90 0.27
CA ASP A 51 17.59 -11.12 -0.19
C ASP A 51 17.24 -12.32 0.69
N VAL A 52 17.60 -13.52 0.21
CA VAL A 52 17.45 -14.75 0.99
C VAL A 52 18.80 -15.42 1.17
N VAL A 53 19.19 -15.72 2.41
CA VAL A 53 20.30 -16.62 2.73
C VAL A 53 19.74 -18.00 3.04
N GLY A 54 20.32 -19.06 2.49
CA GLY A 54 19.84 -20.42 2.72
C GLY A 54 20.93 -21.48 2.84
N VAL A 55 20.59 -22.53 3.58
CA VAL A 55 21.47 -23.66 3.87
C VAL A 55 20.83 -25.02 3.55
N THR A 56 21.68 -26.01 3.26
CA THR A 56 21.26 -27.39 2.97
C THR A 56 21.53 -28.34 4.13
N GLY A 57 20.55 -29.20 4.45
CA GLY A 57 20.65 -30.24 5.47
C GLY A 57 21.42 -31.50 5.04
N VAL A 58 21.56 -31.76 3.73
CA VAL A 58 22.22 -32.97 3.20
C VAL A 58 23.40 -32.68 2.26
N GLY A 59 23.54 -31.43 1.84
CA GLY A 59 24.60 -30.95 0.97
C GLY A 59 25.76 -30.30 1.71
N THR A 60 26.50 -29.48 0.97
CA THR A 60 27.71 -28.78 1.44
C THR A 60 27.71 -27.30 1.03
N GLU A 61 26.54 -26.75 0.69
CA GLU A 61 26.40 -25.44 0.04
C GLU A 61 25.59 -24.47 0.90
N ILE A 62 26.18 -23.33 1.22
CA ILE A 62 25.48 -22.16 1.75
C ILE A 62 25.51 -21.12 0.65
N ALA A 63 24.37 -20.53 0.39
CA ALA A 63 24.18 -19.58 -0.70
C ALA A 63 23.28 -18.45 -0.22
N TRP A 64 23.35 -17.34 -0.96
CA TRP A 64 22.33 -16.31 -0.89
C TRP A 64 21.78 -16.04 -2.28
N TRP A 65 20.58 -15.51 -2.34
CA TRP A 65 19.87 -15.18 -3.55
C TRP A 65 19.58 -13.68 -3.52
N GLU A 66 20.28 -12.95 -4.38
CA GLU A 66 20.17 -11.51 -4.56
C GLU A 66 18.84 -11.20 -5.25
N ASN A 67 17.93 -10.53 -4.56
CA ASN A 67 16.72 -9.99 -5.18
C ASN A 67 17.12 -8.79 -6.03
N ASN A 68 16.74 -8.76 -7.31
CA ASN A 68 17.15 -7.69 -8.22
C ASN A 68 16.06 -6.60 -8.39
N GLY A 69 15.15 -6.48 -7.41
CA GLY A 69 14.06 -5.51 -7.39
C GLY A 69 12.89 -5.81 -8.34
N SER A 70 12.73 -7.06 -8.76
CA SER A 70 11.68 -7.46 -9.71
C SER A 70 11.18 -8.89 -9.47
N GLU A 71 11.25 -9.36 -8.22
CA GLU A 71 11.02 -10.77 -7.83
C GLU A 71 11.95 -11.77 -8.53
N THR A 72 13.07 -11.30 -9.10
CA THR A 72 14.06 -12.14 -9.76
C THR A 72 15.29 -12.32 -8.90
N PHE A 73 15.68 -13.58 -8.69
CA PHE A 73 16.72 -13.95 -7.75
C PHE A 73 18.00 -14.44 -8.44
N THR A 74 19.13 -13.84 -8.12
CA THR A 74 20.46 -14.27 -8.58
C THR A 74 21.18 -15.03 -7.49
N LYS A 75 21.49 -16.31 -7.72
CA LYS A 75 22.18 -17.16 -6.73
C LYS A 75 23.68 -16.87 -6.65
N TRP A 76 24.16 -16.69 -5.43
CA TRP A 76 25.56 -16.51 -5.06
C TRP A 76 25.99 -17.56 -4.03
N SER A 77 27.13 -18.22 -4.28
CA SER A 77 27.70 -19.17 -3.33
C SER A 77 28.47 -18.43 -2.23
N ILE A 78 28.26 -18.81 -0.98
CA ILE A 78 29.00 -18.27 0.18
C ILE A 78 30.19 -19.16 0.50
N ASP A 79 29.99 -20.49 0.58
CA ASP A 79 31.06 -21.43 0.94
C ASP A 79 31.60 -22.22 -0.26
N GLY A 80 32.93 -22.23 -0.40
CA GLY A 80 33.66 -23.02 -1.39
C GLY A 80 34.42 -24.22 -0.80
N VAL A 81 34.37 -24.42 0.51
CA VAL A 81 35.19 -25.41 1.24
C VAL A 81 34.39 -26.66 1.61
N GLY A 82 33.06 -26.52 1.71
CA GLY A 82 32.11 -27.58 2.00
C GLY A 82 31.96 -27.82 3.51
N PHE A 83 30.72 -28.12 3.91
CA PHE A 83 30.33 -28.53 5.25
C PHE A 83 29.51 -29.82 5.21
N ASN A 84 29.15 -30.37 6.37
CA ASN A 84 28.45 -31.65 6.46
C ASN A 84 27.01 -31.47 6.95
N GLY A 85 26.13 -30.94 6.09
CA GLY A 85 24.74 -30.63 6.40
C GLY A 85 24.62 -29.52 7.44
N ALA A 86 23.95 -28.44 7.09
CA ALA A 86 23.66 -27.32 7.97
C ALA A 86 22.18 -27.35 8.37
N THR A 87 21.96 -27.10 9.65
CA THR A 87 20.67 -27.30 10.34
C THR A 87 20.13 -26.02 10.97
N GLY A 88 20.90 -24.93 10.92
CA GLY A 88 20.47 -23.61 11.38
C GLY A 88 21.40 -22.52 10.85
N VAL A 89 20.82 -21.36 10.53
CA VAL A 89 21.51 -20.15 10.07
C VAL A 89 20.89 -18.92 10.74
N VAL A 90 21.71 -17.93 11.04
CA VAL A 90 21.35 -16.61 11.56
C VAL A 90 22.20 -15.58 10.83
N VAL A 91 21.61 -14.45 10.46
CA VAL A 91 22.31 -13.33 9.84
C VAL A 91 22.38 -12.17 10.83
N ILE A 92 23.60 -11.75 11.18
CA ILE A 92 23.83 -10.71 12.18
C ILE A 92 25.23 -10.10 12.03
N ASP A 93 25.37 -8.79 12.27
CA ASP A 93 26.69 -8.13 12.37
C ASP A 93 27.39 -8.57 13.67
N LEU A 94 28.25 -9.59 13.59
CA LEU A 94 28.89 -10.21 14.76
C LEU A 94 30.14 -9.44 15.22
N ASN A 95 30.73 -8.65 14.33
CA ASN A 95 31.99 -7.93 14.55
C ASN A 95 31.82 -6.40 14.68
N ASN A 96 30.58 -5.91 14.58
CA ASN A 96 30.19 -4.50 14.59
C ASN A 96 30.90 -3.66 13.51
N ASP A 97 31.13 -4.23 12.32
CA ASP A 97 31.73 -3.52 11.18
C ASP A 97 30.72 -2.83 10.27
N GLY A 98 29.43 -3.10 10.49
CA GLY A 98 28.29 -2.53 9.78
C GLY A 98 27.78 -3.40 8.64
N ASP A 99 28.44 -4.49 8.27
CA ASP A 99 27.96 -5.49 7.32
C ASP A 99 27.46 -6.72 8.09
N VAL A 100 26.29 -7.26 7.72
CA VAL A 100 25.74 -8.43 8.41
C VAL A 100 26.48 -9.69 7.99
N ASP A 101 26.83 -10.53 8.97
CA ASP A 101 27.58 -11.76 8.77
C ASP A 101 26.69 -13.00 8.80
N ILE A 102 27.23 -14.12 8.31
CA ILE A 102 26.51 -15.39 8.26
C ILE A 102 27.00 -16.32 9.37
N LEU A 103 26.14 -16.60 10.34
CA LEU A 103 26.37 -17.54 11.43
C LEU A 103 25.59 -18.82 11.16
N PHE A 104 26.23 -19.98 11.25
CA PHE A 104 25.53 -21.25 10.99
C PHE A 104 26.14 -22.42 11.76
N VAL A 105 25.34 -23.47 11.90
CA VAL A 105 25.77 -24.76 12.41
C VAL A 105 25.87 -25.76 11.27
N ASP A 106 26.93 -26.56 11.29
CA ASP A 106 26.94 -27.85 10.58
C ASP A 106 26.85 -28.97 11.60
N GLY A 107 26.49 -30.19 11.19
CA GLY A 107 26.32 -31.31 12.12
C GLY A 107 27.54 -31.66 13.01
N ASN A 108 28.65 -30.93 12.93
CA ASN A 108 29.82 -31.09 13.79
C ASN A 108 30.35 -29.80 14.44
N ASN A 109 29.96 -28.59 14.03
CA ASN A 109 30.58 -27.34 14.48
C ASN A 109 29.66 -26.12 14.35
N VAL A 110 30.10 -25.02 14.96
CA VAL A 110 29.53 -23.68 14.82
C VAL A 110 30.53 -22.82 14.04
N PHE A 111 30.06 -22.17 12.98
CA PHE A 111 30.88 -21.34 12.09
C PHE A 111 30.31 -19.94 11.94
N TRP A 112 31.22 -19.00 11.68
CA TRP A 112 30.93 -17.63 11.30
C TRP A 112 31.63 -17.33 9.98
N TYR A 113 30.89 -16.78 9.02
CA TYR A 113 31.37 -16.28 7.74
C TYR A 113 31.30 -14.76 7.75
N GLU A 114 32.46 -14.13 7.84
CA GLU A 114 32.58 -12.67 7.83
C GLU A 114 32.22 -12.14 6.42
N ASN A 115 31.27 -11.23 6.36
CA ASN A 115 30.81 -10.65 5.11
C ASN A 115 31.95 -9.82 4.48
N PRO A 116 32.33 -10.06 3.20
CA PRO A 116 33.36 -9.26 2.54
C PRO A 116 32.93 -7.80 2.26
N GLY A 117 31.65 -7.49 2.41
CA GLY A 117 31.01 -6.21 2.13
C GLY A 117 30.73 -5.99 0.63
N PRO A 118 29.69 -5.22 0.28
CA PRO A 118 29.41 -4.86 -1.10
C PRO A 118 30.49 -3.92 -1.70
N PRO A 119 30.71 -3.94 -3.03
CA PRO A 119 30.06 -4.81 -4.01
C PRO A 119 30.65 -6.23 -4.01
N TYR A 120 29.77 -7.23 -4.12
CA TYR A 120 30.16 -8.64 -4.20
C TYR A 120 30.79 -8.95 -5.57
N THR A 121 32.09 -9.26 -5.57
CA THR A 121 32.86 -9.53 -6.81
C THR A 121 33.44 -10.94 -6.88
N GLN A 122 33.21 -11.75 -5.85
CA GLN A 122 33.75 -13.10 -5.73
C GLN A 122 32.66 -14.07 -5.26
N THR A 123 32.50 -15.16 -6.01
CA THR A 123 31.65 -16.32 -5.68
C THR A 123 32.49 -17.58 -5.88
N PRO A 124 32.75 -18.40 -4.84
CA PRO A 124 32.34 -18.23 -3.44
C PRO A 124 33.07 -17.09 -2.71
N TRP A 125 32.60 -16.71 -1.51
CA TRP A 125 33.31 -15.76 -0.65
C TRP A 125 34.71 -16.26 -0.27
N PRO A 126 35.66 -15.35 0.06
CA PRO A 126 37.01 -15.74 0.40
C PRO A 126 37.07 -16.70 1.59
N VAL A 127 37.76 -17.83 1.43
CA VAL A 127 37.96 -18.82 2.52
C VAL A 127 38.58 -18.22 3.78
N ALA A 128 39.30 -17.10 3.67
CA ALA A 128 39.87 -16.39 4.81
C ALA A 128 38.81 -15.78 5.76
N ASN A 129 37.60 -15.54 5.26
CA ASN A 129 36.47 -15.01 6.01
C ASN A 129 35.73 -16.09 6.81
N ARG A 130 35.99 -17.37 6.52
CA ARG A 130 35.42 -18.51 7.23
C ARG A 130 36.15 -18.73 8.55
N ARG A 131 35.41 -18.66 9.66
CA ARG A 131 35.94 -18.78 11.03
C ARG A 131 35.16 -19.84 11.80
N ASN A 132 35.86 -20.63 12.61
CA ASN A 132 35.21 -21.54 13.54
C ASN A 132 34.96 -20.79 14.86
N ILE A 133 33.79 -21.00 15.43
CA ILE A 133 33.50 -20.60 16.81
C ILE A 133 33.82 -21.77 17.73
N SER A 134 33.36 -22.98 17.37
CA SER A 134 33.60 -24.18 18.17
C SER A 134 34.75 -25.04 17.64
N ALA A 135 35.39 -25.80 18.54
CA ALA A 135 36.45 -26.74 18.18
C ALA A 135 35.93 -28.10 17.71
N ALA A 136 34.83 -28.55 18.32
CA ALA A 136 34.01 -29.72 17.94
C ALA A 136 32.68 -29.64 18.73
N PHE A 137 31.56 -29.72 18.03
CA PHE A 137 30.20 -29.63 18.57
C PHE A 137 29.29 -30.58 17.77
N VAL A 138 29.41 -31.88 18.08
CA VAL A 138 28.87 -32.97 17.25
C VAL A 138 27.37 -33.13 17.49
N GLY A 139 26.60 -33.03 16.40
CA GLY A 139 25.14 -33.08 16.43
C GLY A 139 24.50 -31.69 16.50
N ALA A 140 25.21 -30.63 16.10
CA ALA A 140 24.67 -29.27 16.12
C ALA A 140 23.39 -29.18 15.28
N ASN A 141 22.33 -28.63 15.88
CA ASN A 141 20.98 -28.64 15.30
C ASN A 141 20.36 -27.24 15.16
N SER A 142 20.49 -26.39 16.18
CA SER A 142 19.89 -25.06 16.19
C SER A 142 20.87 -24.04 16.74
N ILE A 143 20.71 -22.79 16.32
CA ILE A 143 21.59 -21.66 16.64
C ILE A 143 20.78 -20.37 16.81
N PHE A 144 21.25 -19.51 17.70
CA PHE A 144 20.72 -18.18 17.95
C PHE A 144 21.87 -17.23 18.32
N ALA A 145 21.68 -15.92 18.15
CA ALA A 145 22.69 -14.91 18.47
C ALA A 145 22.07 -13.74 19.23
N ILE A 146 22.65 -13.40 20.38
CA ILE A 146 22.19 -12.30 21.25
C ILE A 146 23.29 -11.94 22.24
N ASP A 147 23.37 -10.69 22.69
CA ASP A 147 24.23 -10.28 23.81
C ASP A 147 23.65 -10.79 25.15
N ILE A 148 23.92 -12.06 25.48
CA ILE A 148 23.36 -12.75 26.66
C ILE A 148 23.94 -12.21 27.97
N ASN A 149 25.10 -11.56 27.91
CA ASN A 149 25.86 -11.12 29.08
C ASN A 149 25.89 -9.58 29.26
N LYS A 150 25.33 -8.84 28.30
CA LYS A 150 25.19 -7.38 28.27
C LYS A 150 26.53 -6.63 28.30
N ASP A 151 27.56 -7.17 27.66
CA ASP A 151 28.84 -6.48 27.50
C ASP A 151 28.92 -5.62 26.24
N GLY A 152 27.90 -5.69 25.38
CA GLY A 152 27.79 -4.96 24.13
C GLY A 152 28.30 -5.72 22.91
N ASP A 153 28.83 -6.93 23.07
CA ASP A 153 29.22 -7.82 21.98
C ASP A 153 28.19 -8.94 21.82
N ILE A 154 27.82 -9.28 20.58
CA ILE A 154 26.84 -10.35 20.31
C ILE A 154 27.46 -11.72 20.59
N ASP A 155 26.82 -12.51 21.47
CA ASP A 155 27.21 -13.87 21.81
C ASP A 155 26.44 -14.91 20.97
N VAL A 156 26.95 -16.15 20.94
CA VAL A 156 26.37 -17.23 20.12
C VAL A 156 25.85 -18.35 21.00
N LEU A 157 24.61 -18.80 20.78
CA LEU A 157 23.94 -19.89 21.47
C LEU A 157 23.66 -21.03 20.48
N ALA A 158 23.93 -22.28 20.84
CA ALA A 158 23.60 -23.43 20.01
C ALA A 158 23.35 -24.70 20.83
N THR A 159 22.76 -25.70 20.18
CA THR A 159 22.53 -27.05 20.74
C THR A 159 23.09 -28.15 19.85
N ASP A 160 23.56 -29.25 20.46
CA ASP A 160 24.13 -30.43 19.78
C ASP A 160 23.40 -31.76 20.06
N GLY A 161 22.16 -31.72 20.53
CA GLY A 161 21.42 -32.91 20.94
C GLY A 161 21.81 -33.45 22.32
N ASN A 162 22.84 -32.92 22.97
CA ASN A 162 23.26 -33.33 24.32
C ASN A 162 23.49 -32.15 25.27
N THR A 163 23.64 -30.94 24.75
CA THR A 163 23.97 -29.74 25.50
C THR A 163 23.26 -28.53 24.93
N VAL A 164 23.00 -27.55 25.82
CA VAL A 164 22.67 -26.17 25.44
C VAL A 164 23.88 -25.33 25.82
N THR A 165 24.53 -24.72 24.83
CA THR A 165 25.85 -24.10 24.98
C THR A 165 25.85 -22.70 24.38
N TRP A 166 26.45 -21.74 25.08
CA TRP A 166 26.76 -20.43 24.51
C TRP A 166 28.26 -20.14 24.50
N TRP A 167 28.69 -19.30 23.58
CA TRP A 167 30.04 -18.81 23.43
C TRP A 167 30.07 -17.30 23.60
N GLU A 168 30.82 -16.85 24.59
CA GLU A 168 31.11 -15.43 24.83
C GLU A 168 31.98 -14.89 23.70
N ASN A 169 31.58 -13.78 23.08
CA ASN A 169 32.32 -13.13 22.04
C ASN A 169 33.67 -12.65 22.59
N PRO A 170 34.82 -13.05 22.02
CA PRO A 170 36.13 -12.68 22.55
C PRO A 170 36.46 -11.19 22.31
N GLY A 171 35.64 -10.47 21.54
CA GLY A 171 35.87 -9.11 21.10
C GLY A 171 37.03 -9.00 20.09
N ALA A 172 37.08 -7.87 19.40
CA ALA A 172 38.17 -7.61 18.46
C ALA A 172 39.54 -7.53 19.18
N PRO A 173 40.63 -8.08 18.61
CA PRO A 173 40.70 -8.69 17.28
C PRO A 173 40.48 -10.22 17.27
N TYR A 174 39.64 -10.70 16.34
CA TYR A 174 39.28 -12.11 16.10
C TYR A 174 40.43 -12.97 15.53
N THR A 175 41.49 -13.15 16.31
CA THR A 175 42.73 -13.82 15.86
C THR A 175 42.79 -15.31 16.22
N GLN A 176 41.90 -15.79 17.09
CA GLN A 176 41.79 -17.19 17.47
C GLN A 176 40.65 -17.86 16.68
N ASN A 177 40.99 -18.98 16.03
CA ASN A 177 40.07 -19.81 15.27
C ASN A 177 40.39 -21.29 15.59
N PRO A 178 39.56 -22.00 16.38
CA PRO A 178 38.27 -21.57 16.94
C PRO A 178 38.40 -20.54 18.06
N TRP A 179 37.27 -20.00 18.55
CA TRP A 179 37.25 -19.15 19.73
C TRP A 179 37.86 -19.85 20.97
N PRO A 180 38.39 -19.10 21.95
CA PRO A 180 39.05 -19.71 23.10
C PRO A 180 38.10 -20.60 23.88
N ALA A 181 38.57 -21.77 24.33
CA ALA A 181 37.77 -22.70 25.14
C ALA A 181 37.27 -22.10 26.48
N ALA A 182 37.84 -20.98 26.93
CA ALA A 182 37.38 -20.27 28.11
C ALA A 182 36.06 -19.49 27.88
N ASN A 183 35.72 -19.22 26.62
CA ASN A 183 34.52 -18.50 26.21
C ASN A 183 33.32 -19.43 26.04
N GLN A 184 33.53 -20.75 25.97
CA GLN A 184 32.46 -21.73 25.89
C GLN A 184 31.85 -22.01 27.26
N ARG A 185 30.53 -21.89 27.37
CA ARG A 185 29.76 -22.02 28.61
C ARG A 185 28.53 -22.87 28.35
N ASN A 186 28.29 -23.84 29.23
CA ASN A 186 27.08 -24.65 29.14
C ASN A 186 25.99 -23.97 29.97
N ILE A 187 24.77 -23.95 29.43
CA ILE A 187 23.56 -23.72 30.23
C ILE A 187 23.22 -25.04 30.91
N ASP A 188 23.14 -26.11 30.11
CA ASP A 188 23.08 -27.49 30.58
C ASP A 188 24.08 -28.36 29.81
N ALA A 189 24.92 -29.08 30.56
CA ALA A 189 25.96 -29.96 30.04
C ALA A 189 25.48 -31.41 29.82
N ALA A 190 24.22 -31.72 30.11
CA ALA A 190 23.63 -33.05 30.04
C ALA A 190 22.13 -33.01 29.64
N PHE A 191 21.79 -32.15 28.68
CA PHE A 191 20.44 -32.00 28.14
C PHE A 191 20.25 -32.92 26.92
N ALA A 192 19.90 -34.17 27.19
CA ALA A 192 19.78 -35.19 26.15
C ALA A 192 18.52 -34.95 25.30
N GLY A 193 18.70 -34.87 23.98
CA GLY A 193 17.62 -34.63 23.01
C GLY A 193 17.52 -33.17 22.53
N ALA A 194 18.37 -32.28 23.03
CA ALA A 194 18.35 -30.84 22.76
C ALA A 194 18.24 -30.50 21.26
N ASN A 195 17.17 -29.84 20.83
CA ASN A 195 16.86 -29.72 19.40
C ASN A 195 16.79 -28.28 18.89
N SER A 196 15.93 -27.44 19.47
CA SER A 196 15.83 -26.01 19.16
C SER A 196 16.24 -25.14 20.35
N VAL A 197 16.72 -23.91 20.09
CA VAL A 197 17.07 -22.91 21.10
C VAL A 197 16.57 -21.52 20.70
N PHE A 198 16.10 -20.75 21.68
CA PHE A 198 15.72 -19.34 21.53
C PHE A 198 16.11 -18.56 22.80
N ALA A 199 16.33 -17.25 22.71
CA ALA A 199 16.75 -16.45 23.87
C ALA A 199 16.01 -15.11 23.93
N ILE A 200 15.48 -14.79 25.11
CA ILE A 200 14.70 -13.58 25.41
C ILE A 200 14.65 -13.36 26.93
N ASP A 201 14.40 -12.13 27.39
CA ASP A 201 14.12 -11.84 28.81
C ASP A 201 12.69 -12.27 29.16
N MET A 202 12.53 -13.50 29.66
CA MET A 202 11.22 -14.14 29.87
C MET A 202 10.50 -13.61 31.12
N ASN A 203 11.25 -13.29 32.17
CA ASN A 203 10.70 -12.85 33.45
C ASN A 203 10.77 -11.32 33.66
N LYS A 204 11.27 -10.57 32.68
CA LYS A 204 11.47 -9.12 32.69
C LYS A 204 12.36 -8.63 33.83
N ASP A 205 13.30 -9.46 34.29
CA ASP A 205 14.30 -9.06 35.27
C ASP A 205 15.48 -8.31 34.65
N GLY A 206 15.51 -8.27 33.32
CA GLY A 206 16.51 -7.66 32.48
C GLY A 206 17.45 -8.70 31.88
N ASP A 207 17.80 -9.78 32.57
CA ASP A 207 18.77 -10.74 32.08
C ASP A 207 18.16 -11.62 30.96
N ILE A 208 18.97 -11.93 29.94
CA ILE A 208 18.49 -12.73 28.80
C ILE A 208 18.45 -14.21 29.20
N ASP A 209 17.27 -14.80 29.13
CA ASP A 209 17.01 -16.21 29.42
C ASP A 209 17.09 -17.09 28.17
N VAL A 210 17.00 -18.40 28.35
CA VAL A 210 17.05 -19.36 27.25
C VAL A 210 15.87 -20.33 27.29
N LEU A 211 15.34 -20.62 26.11
CA LEU A 211 14.35 -21.66 25.83
C LEU A 211 14.97 -22.77 24.97
N SER A 212 14.51 -24.00 25.17
CA SER A 212 14.95 -25.15 24.37
C SER A 212 13.99 -26.33 24.47
N THR A 213 14.01 -27.17 23.44
CA THR A 213 13.28 -28.43 23.34
C THR A 213 14.23 -29.63 23.41
N ASP A 214 13.76 -30.78 23.91
CA ASP A 214 14.56 -32.02 23.94
C ASP A 214 13.90 -33.23 23.23
N GLY A 215 12.93 -32.96 22.35
CA GLY A 215 12.11 -34.01 21.73
C GLY A 215 11.02 -34.57 22.64
N THR A 216 10.91 -34.13 23.90
CA THR A 216 9.82 -34.50 24.82
C THR A 216 9.29 -33.35 25.65
N ASN A 217 10.15 -32.39 25.99
CA ASN A 217 9.87 -31.31 26.92
C ASN A 217 10.15 -29.97 26.25
N VAL A 218 9.40 -28.95 26.68
CA VAL A 218 9.69 -27.53 26.44
C VAL A 218 10.21 -26.95 27.74
N THR A 219 11.43 -26.39 27.72
CA THR A 219 12.15 -25.99 28.93
C THR A 219 12.61 -24.54 28.82
N TRP A 220 12.50 -23.82 29.94
CA TRP A 220 13.03 -22.48 30.15
C TRP A 220 14.14 -22.53 31.20
N TRP A 221 15.23 -21.80 30.96
CA TRP A 221 16.30 -21.57 31.92
C TRP A 221 16.41 -20.09 32.23
N GLU A 222 16.25 -19.76 33.51
CA GLU A 222 16.44 -18.42 34.05
C GLU A 222 17.94 -18.11 34.18
N ASN A 223 18.38 -16.98 33.62
CA ASN A 223 19.76 -16.55 33.71
C ASN A 223 20.12 -16.27 35.17
N PRO A 224 21.22 -16.83 35.70
CA PRO A 224 21.64 -16.58 37.08
C PRO A 224 22.04 -15.13 37.38
N GLY A 225 22.12 -14.30 36.33
CA GLY A 225 22.48 -12.89 36.38
C GLY A 225 23.96 -12.65 36.69
N ALA A 226 24.31 -11.37 36.80
CA ALA A 226 25.68 -10.95 37.07
C ALA A 226 26.19 -11.45 38.44
N PRO A 227 27.44 -11.94 38.55
CA PRO A 227 28.43 -12.05 37.48
C PRO A 227 28.25 -13.37 36.70
N TYR A 228 28.09 -13.29 35.37
CA TYR A 228 27.83 -14.37 34.39
C TYR A 228 28.95 -15.43 34.32
N THR A 229 29.20 -16.10 35.44
CA THR A 229 30.34 -16.98 35.70
C THR A 229 29.91 -18.42 36.00
N GLN A 230 28.61 -18.66 36.13
CA GLN A 230 28.05 -20.00 36.34
C GLN A 230 28.16 -20.81 35.04
N ASN A 231 28.67 -22.03 35.16
CA ASN A 231 28.84 -22.98 34.06
C ASN A 231 28.94 -24.41 34.63
N PRO A 232 27.90 -25.27 34.51
CA PRO A 232 26.60 -24.97 33.94
C PRO A 232 25.75 -24.01 34.79
N TRP A 233 24.62 -23.55 34.26
CA TRP A 233 23.65 -22.82 35.07
C TRP A 233 23.09 -23.72 36.19
N PRO A 234 22.74 -23.17 37.37
CA PRO A 234 22.26 -23.97 38.49
C PRO A 234 20.91 -24.65 38.16
N ASN A 235 20.74 -25.92 38.49
CA ASN A 235 19.48 -26.66 38.23
C ASN A 235 18.22 -26.01 38.83
N GLN A 236 18.35 -25.15 39.83
CA GLN A 236 17.22 -24.43 40.42
C GLN A 236 16.66 -23.32 39.51
N ASN A 237 17.38 -22.99 38.44
CA ASN A 237 17.01 -22.03 37.41
C ASN A 237 16.36 -22.70 36.19
N GLN A 238 16.21 -24.03 36.21
CA GLN A 238 15.54 -24.78 35.15
C GLN A 238 14.07 -24.98 35.48
N TRP A 239 13.20 -24.64 34.54
CA TRP A 239 11.75 -24.70 34.66
C TRP A 239 11.18 -25.41 33.44
N ASN A 240 10.35 -26.42 33.68
CA ASN A 240 9.68 -27.12 32.59
C ASN A 240 8.35 -26.43 32.31
N ILE A 241 8.17 -25.98 31.08
CA ILE A 241 6.93 -25.43 30.57
C ILE A 241 5.97 -26.58 30.30
N ASP A 242 6.45 -27.57 29.54
CA ASP A 242 5.76 -28.84 29.32
C ASP A 242 6.73 -30.02 29.50
N ILE A 243 6.26 -31.10 30.13
CA ILE A 243 7.03 -32.32 30.41
C ILE A 243 6.57 -33.55 29.61
N ALA A 244 5.62 -33.37 28.71
CA ALA A 244 4.94 -34.43 27.98
C ALA A 244 4.60 -34.05 26.52
N PHE A 245 5.23 -33.01 25.98
CA PHE A 245 5.14 -32.59 24.59
C PHE A 245 6.00 -33.49 23.68
N ASN A 246 5.62 -34.78 23.58
CA ASN A 246 6.40 -35.80 22.87
C ASN A 246 6.55 -35.42 21.39
N GLY A 247 7.79 -35.23 20.94
CA GLY A 247 8.09 -34.75 19.59
C GLY A 247 8.53 -33.29 19.52
N ALA A 248 8.65 -32.58 20.65
CA ALA A 248 9.07 -31.18 20.73
C ALA A 248 10.28 -30.87 19.82
N ASN A 249 10.04 -30.09 18.76
CA ASN A 249 11.00 -29.87 17.68
C ASN A 249 11.51 -28.44 17.70
N PHE A 250 10.61 -27.46 17.57
CA PHE A 250 10.93 -26.04 17.46
C PHE A 250 10.41 -25.25 18.66
N VAL A 251 11.03 -24.11 18.99
CA VAL A 251 10.55 -23.20 20.04
C VAL A 251 10.72 -21.75 19.62
N PHE A 252 9.71 -20.94 19.94
CA PHE A 252 9.67 -19.49 19.71
C PHE A 252 9.02 -18.81 20.92
N ALA A 253 9.29 -17.52 21.12
CA ALA A 253 8.73 -16.75 22.21
C ALA A 253 8.20 -15.40 21.71
N ILE A 254 6.96 -15.10 22.07
CA ILE A 254 6.22 -13.89 21.70
C ILE A 254 5.11 -13.68 22.72
N ASP A 255 4.67 -12.44 22.92
CA ASP A 255 3.47 -12.13 23.71
C ASP A 255 2.24 -12.42 22.83
N MET A 256 1.61 -13.60 23.02
CA MET A 256 0.59 -14.12 22.11
C MET A 256 -0.77 -13.45 22.36
N ASP A 257 -1.05 -13.06 23.60
CA ASP A 257 -2.34 -12.49 24.00
C ASP A 257 -2.30 -11.01 24.37
N LYS A 258 -1.14 -10.37 24.19
CA LYS A 258 -0.87 -8.94 24.40
C LYS A 258 -1.11 -8.50 25.84
N ASP A 259 -1.01 -9.39 26.82
CA ASP A 259 -1.06 -9.00 28.23
C ASP A 259 0.26 -8.37 28.72
N GLY A 260 1.27 -8.40 27.86
CA GLY A 260 2.60 -7.84 28.03
C GLY A 260 3.62 -8.89 28.44
N ASP A 261 3.23 -10.04 28.97
CA ASP A 261 4.11 -11.12 29.41
C ASP A 261 4.50 -12.02 28.22
N ILE A 262 5.76 -12.48 28.21
CA ILE A 262 6.25 -13.29 27.08
C ILE A 262 5.73 -14.72 27.24
N ASP A 263 5.09 -15.23 26.19
CA ASP A 263 4.61 -16.60 26.07
C ASP A 263 5.57 -17.48 25.26
N VAL A 264 5.24 -18.77 25.19
CA VAL A 264 6.05 -19.76 24.45
C VAL A 264 5.21 -20.51 23.44
N LEU A 265 5.71 -20.64 22.21
CA LEU A 265 5.12 -21.38 21.11
C LEU A 265 6.06 -22.53 20.72
N SER A 266 5.52 -23.73 20.46
CA SER A 266 6.32 -24.91 20.10
C SER A 266 5.57 -25.86 19.16
N THR A 267 6.34 -26.66 18.44
CA THR A 267 5.85 -27.72 17.55
C THR A 267 6.27 -29.11 18.03
N ALA A 268 5.44 -30.10 17.75
CA ALA A 268 5.80 -31.51 17.86
C ALA A 268 5.38 -32.26 16.60
N GLY A 269 6.26 -33.07 16.00
CA GLY A 269 5.89 -33.77 14.76
C GLY A 269 6.81 -34.87 14.23
N THR A 270 8.06 -34.98 14.68
CA THR A 270 9.02 -35.87 13.99
C THR A 270 9.08 -37.29 14.58
N GLY A 271 8.32 -38.23 13.99
CA GLY A 271 8.50 -39.67 14.20
C GLY A 271 7.23 -40.49 14.47
N ALA A 272 7.37 -41.79 14.74
CA ALA A 272 6.21 -42.66 15.00
C ALA A 272 5.80 -42.63 16.49
N GLY A 273 4.58 -42.17 16.78
CA GLY A 273 4.03 -42.12 18.15
C GLY A 273 4.32 -40.84 18.93
N VAL A 274 4.69 -39.77 18.22
CA VAL A 274 4.82 -38.40 18.72
C VAL A 274 3.49 -37.64 18.55
N LEU A 275 3.40 -36.47 19.16
CA LEU A 275 2.35 -35.47 18.93
C LEU A 275 2.57 -34.82 17.56
N ASN A 276 1.50 -34.33 16.92
CA ASN A 276 1.52 -33.65 15.62
C ASN A 276 0.95 -32.24 15.86
N ASP A 277 1.51 -31.55 16.83
CA ASP A 277 0.82 -30.47 17.51
C ASP A 277 1.57 -29.15 17.30
N VAL A 278 0.81 -28.07 17.12
CA VAL A 278 1.24 -26.67 17.24
C VAL A 278 0.55 -26.12 18.48
N SER A 279 1.30 -25.66 19.47
CA SER A 279 0.74 -25.25 20.75
C SER A 279 1.52 -24.10 21.37
N TRP A 280 0.82 -23.23 22.09
CA TRP A 280 1.41 -22.15 22.88
C TRP A 280 1.05 -22.29 24.37
N TRP A 281 1.91 -21.76 25.24
CA TRP A 281 1.74 -21.77 26.69
C TRP A 281 1.73 -20.36 27.24
N GLU A 282 0.64 -20.00 27.93
CA GLU A 282 0.44 -18.67 28.53
C GLU A 282 1.28 -18.48 29.80
N ASN A 283 2.00 -17.37 29.87
CA ASN A 283 2.70 -16.86 31.03
C ASN A 283 1.89 -15.75 31.72
N SER A 284 1.12 -16.12 32.75
CA SER A 284 0.35 -15.17 33.57
C SER A 284 1.17 -14.23 34.50
N GLY A 285 2.39 -13.87 34.10
CA GLY A 285 3.28 -12.91 34.78
C GLY A 285 4.19 -13.50 35.85
N SER A 286 4.38 -14.82 35.89
CA SER A 286 5.28 -15.49 36.84
C SER A 286 5.73 -16.86 36.30
N PRO A 287 6.68 -16.88 35.34
CA PRO A 287 7.06 -18.11 34.63
C PRO A 287 7.67 -19.19 35.56
N ASN A 288 8.20 -18.80 36.72
CA ASN A 288 8.82 -19.67 37.73
C ASN A 288 7.82 -20.42 38.64
N ALA A 289 6.51 -20.32 38.42
CA ALA A 289 5.50 -20.90 39.32
C ALA A 289 4.92 -22.24 38.84
N ASN A 290 5.39 -22.80 37.71
CA ASN A 290 4.76 -23.93 37.01
C ASN A 290 3.26 -23.64 36.72
N THR A 291 2.96 -22.41 36.30
CA THR A 291 1.61 -21.88 36.06
C THR A 291 1.23 -21.80 34.59
N TRP A 292 2.06 -22.37 33.71
CA TRP A 292 1.86 -22.43 32.28
C TRP A 292 0.54 -23.13 31.94
N THR A 293 -0.25 -22.49 31.09
CA THR A 293 -1.50 -23.06 30.57
C THR A 293 -1.33 -23.28 29.08
N GLU A 294 -1.45 -24.54 28.65
CA GLU A 294 -1.35 -24.93 27.25
C GLU A 294 -2.64 -24.60 26.49
N TYR A 295 -2.47 -24.02 25.30
CA TYR A 295 -3.49 -23.77 24.30
C TYR A 295 -3.02 -24.38 22.98
N ILE A 296 -3.86 -25.25 22.44
CA ILE A 296 -3.59 -25.98 21.19
C ILE A 296 -4.10 -25.13 20.03
N ILE A 297 -3.22 -24.86 19.06
CA ILE A 297 -3.55 -24.22 17.79
C ILE A 297 -4.00 -25.29 16.79
N ASP A 298 -3.21 -26.36 16.66
CA ASP A 298 -3.51 -27.53 15.83
C ASP A 298 -3.02 -28.80 16.54
N ASP A 299 -3.86 -29.85 16.63
CA ASP A 299 -3.50 -31.15 17.23
C ASP A 299 -3.20 -32.26 16.19
N ASN A 300 -3.12 -31.89 14.91
CA ASN A 300 -2.98 -32.82 13.80
C ASN A 300 -2.17 -32.26 12.61
N PHE A 301 -1.24 -31.34 12.86
CA PHE A 301 -0.27 -30.84 11.89
C PHE A 301 0.89 -31.84 11.70
N ASN A 302 0.68 -32.80 10.79
CA ASN A 302 1.54 -33.97 10.62
C ASN A 302 2.99 -33.60 10.26
N GLY A 303 3.92 -33.87 11.18
CA GLY A 303 5.33 -33.55 10.97
C GLY A 303 5.65 -32.06 11.11
N ALA A 304 5.03 -31.35 12.04
CA ALA A 304 5.35 -29.96 12.37
C ALA A 304 6.87 -29.76 12.60
N GLU A 305 7.54 -29.07 11.68
CA GLU A 305 9.00 -28.86 11.70
C GLU A 305 9.38 -27.47 12.21
N SER A 306 8.77 -26.41 11.66
CA SER A 306 9.06 -25.01 11.95
C SER A 306 7.77 -24.20 12.10
N ILE A 307 7.83 -23.13 12.89
CA ILE A 307 6.79 -22.11 13.03
C ILE A 307 7.39 -20.70 13.04
N PHE A 308 6.58 -19.71 12.70
CA PHE A 308 6.87 -18.30 12.86
C PHE A 308 5.60 -17.58 13.30
N ALA A 309 5.71 -16.63 14.23
CA ALA A 309 4.56 -15.91 14.76
C ALA A 309 4.73 -14.41 14.51
N ILE A 310 3.74 -13.82 13.87
CA ILE A 310 3.66 -12.40 13.47
C ILE A 310 2.18 -12.07 13.23
N ASP A 311 1.83 -10.80 13.32
CA ASP A 311 0.56 -10.27 12.84
C ASP A 311 0.58 -10.31 11.31
N LEU A 312 -0.12 -11.28 10.71
CA LEU A 312 0.01 -11.62 9.28
C LEU A 312 -1.02 -10.89 8.42
N ASP A 313 -2.19 -10.59 8.97
CA ASP A 313 -3.27 -9.86 8.29
C ASP A 313 -3.44 -8.41 8.77
N PHE A 314 -2.52 -7.94 9.62
CA PHE A 314 -2.49 -6.59 10.19
C PHE A 314 -3.75 -6.23 11.01
N ASP A 315 -4.49 -7.22 11.51
CA ASP A 315 -5.59 -7.00 12.46
C ASP A 315 -5.11 -6.63 13.87
N GLY A 316 -3.79 -6.74 14.06
CA GLY A 316 -3.07 -6.42 15.26
C GLY A 316 -2.74 -7.66 16.06
N ASP A 317 -3.53 -8.73 15.98
CA ASP A 317 -3.41 -9.99 16.72
C ASP A 317 -2.29 -10.88 16.15
N ILE A 318 -1.66 -11.68 17.00
CA ILE A 318 -0.52 -12.50 16.57
C ILE A 318 -1.03 -13.80 15.96
N ASP A 319 -0.71 -14.02 14.69
CA ASP A 319 -0.95 -15.24 13.94
C ASP A 319 0.24 -16.20 14.00
N VAL A 320 0.03 -17.42 13.48
CA VAL A 320 1.08 -18.44 13.41
C VAL A 320 1.15 -19.04 12.02
N ALA A 321 2.32 -19.00 11.40
CA ALA A 321 2.64 -19.77 10.20
C ALA A 321 3.44 -21.04 10.56
N GLY A 322 3.25 -22.13 9.83
CA GLY A 322 3.93 -23.40 10.10
C GLY A 322 4.12 -24.29 8.87
N CYS A 323 5.10 -25.18 8.95
CA CYS A 323 5.36 -26.20 7.92
C CYS A 323 5.40 -27.62 8.47
N GLY A 324 4.78 -28.55 7.75
CA GLY A 324 4.63 -29.97 8.11
C GLY A 324 5.41 -30.86 7.15
N GLY A 325 6.60 -31.31 7.52
CA GLY A 325 7.48 -32.08 6.64
C GLY A 325 6.93 -33.45 6.25
N ALA A 326 6.23 -34.13 7.18
CA ALA A 326 5.56 -35.39 6.87
C ALA A 326 4.19 -35.19 6.18
N GLY A 327 3.57 -34.03 6.39
CA GLY A 327 2.33 -33.59 5.74
C GLY A 327 2.56 -33.10 4.31
N ASN A 328 3.77 -32.63 3.99
CA ASN A 328 4.11 -31.86 2.79
C ASN A 328 3.34 -30.53 2.72
N THR A 329 3.10 -29.92 3.87
CA THR A 329 2.18 -28.79 4.02
C THR A 329 2.87 -27.52 4.49
N VAL A 330 2.38 -26.38 4.00
CA VAL A 330 2.58 -25.05 4.56
C VAL A 330 1.19 -24.50 4.87
N SER A 331 0.97 -24.04 6.10
CA SER A 331 -0.29 -23.48 6.58
C SER A 331 -0.01 -22.28 7.47
N TRP A 332 -1.01 -21.41 7.64
CA TRP A 332 -1.05 -20.44 8.73
C TRP A 332 -2.37 -20.55 9.49
N TRP A 333 -2.40 -20.09 10.73
CA TRP A 333 -3.58 -20.10 11.59
C TRP A 333 -3.87 -18.67 12.05
N GLU A 334 -5.09 -18.21 11.76
CA GLU A 334 -5.60 -16.88 12.10
C GLU A 334 -6.05 -16.83 13.56
N ASN A 335 -5.65 -15.77 14.27
CA ASN A 335 -6.05 -15.44 15.62
C ASN A 335 -7.09 -14.32 15.63
N ASP A 336 -8.36 -14.65 15.86
CA ASP A 336 -9.49 -13.70 15.89
C ASP A 336 -9.55 -12.77 17.12
N GLY A 337 -8.40 -12.45 17.71
CA GLY A 337 -8.26 -11.70 18.95
C GLY A 337 -8.61 -12.47 20.22
N SER A 338 -8.74 -13.79 20.12
CA SER A 338 -9.03 -14.68 21.25
C SER A 338 -8.13 -15.92 21.27
N PRO A 339 -6.79 -15.78 21.41
CA PRO A 339 -5.83 -16.89 21.25
C PRO A 339 -6.00 -18.04 22.26
N ARG A 340 -6.72 -17.79 23.37
CA ARG A 340 -7.04 -18.75 24.44
C ARG A 340 -8.22 -19.68 24.09
N GLN A 341 -8.93 -19.44 23.00
CA GLN A 341 -10.03 -20.29 22.55
C GLN A 341 -9.53 -21.29 21.50
N SER A 342 -10.27 -22.39 21.31
CA SER A 342 -9.96 -23.40 20.28
C SER A 342 -10.50 -22.99 18.90
N SER A 343 -10.49 -21.70 18.57
CA SER A 343 -11.15 -21.11 17.39
C SER A 343 -10.20 -20.71 16.27
N TRP A 344 -8.91 -21.04 16.38
CA TRP A 344 -7.93 -20.81 15.31
C TRP A 344 -8.42 -21.34 13.96
N THR A 345 -8.38 -20.49 12.94
CA THR A 345 -8.78 -20.86 11.58
C THR A 345 -7.54 -21.25 10.79
N GLU A 346 -7.41 -22.52 10.43
CA GLU A 346 -6.32 -22.98 9.55
C GLU A 346 -6.58 -22.55 8.10
N ASN A 347 -5.62 -21.80 7.56
CA ASN A 347 -5.53 -21.41 6.16
C ASN A 347 -4.36 -22.16 5.50
N ILE A 348 -4.71 -23.05 4.57
CA ILE A 348 -3.73 -23.93 3.92
C ILE A 348 -3.12 -23.20 2.72
N VAL A 349 -1.81 -22.97 2.77
CA VAL A 349 -1.05 -22.28 1.71
C VAL A 349 -0.67 -23.28 0.61
N ASN A 350 -0.08 -24.42 0.99
CA ASN A 350 0.33 -25.45 0.04
C ASN A 350 0.20 -26.85 0.64
N LEU A 351 -0.39 -27.79 -0.11
CA LEU A 351 -0.54 -29.21 0.27
C LEU A 351 0.47 -30.17 -0.36
N ASN A 352 1.34 -29.67 -1.24
CA ASN A 352 2.24 -30.47 -2.07
C ASN A 352 3.68 -29.93 -2.05
N PHE A 353 4.13 -29.38 -0.93
CA PHE A 353 5.50 -28.93 -0.73
C PHE A 353 6.30 -30.03 -0.02
N THR A 354 6.81 -30.99 -0.79
CA THR A 354 7.25 -32.29 -0.27
C THR A 354 8.51 -32.15 0.58
N GLY A 355 8.41 -32.56 1.86
CA GLY A 355 9.50 -32.37 2.81
C GLY A 355 9.67 -30.91 3.25
N ALA A 356 8.56 -30.16 3.38
CA ALA A 356 8.57 -28.81 3.95
C ALA A 356 9.36 -28.78 5.27
N SER A 357 10.42 -27.98 5.32
CA SER A 357 11.47 -28.05 6.35
C SER A 357 11.57 -26.78 7.20
N PHE A 358 11.23 -25.61 6.62
CA PHE A 358 11.27 -24.33 7.31
C PHE A 358 10.27 -23.35 6.71
N VAL A 359 9.78 -22.43 7.54
CA VAL A 359 8.93 -21.30 7.15
C VAL A 359 9.41 -20.04 7.87
N TYR A 360 9.33 -18.90 7.19
CA TYR A 360 9.56 -17.57 7.73
C TYR A 360 8.52 -16.62 7.15
N ALA A 361 8.20 -15.55 7.87
CA ALA A 361 7.30 -14.52 7.37
C ALA A 361 8.04 -13.19 7.23
N CYS A 362 8.00 -12.59 6.06
CA CYS A 362 8.61 -11.32 5.73
C CYS A 362 8.03 -10.77 4.43
N ASP A 363 7.99 -9.46 4.30
CA ASP A 363 7.78 -8.76 3.04
C ASP A 363 8.96 -9.04 2.09
N ILE A 364 8.80 -9.93 1.10
CA ILE A 364 9.90 -10.37 0.22
C ILE A 364 9.90 -9.65 -1.14
N ASP A 365 8.75 -9.18 -1.59
CA ASP A 365 8.60 -8.40 -2.83
C ASP A 365 8.51 -6.88 -2.58
N SER A 366 8.57 -6.45 -1.32
CA SER A 366 8.57 -5.04 -0.89
C SER A 366 7.25 -4.32 -1.17
N ASP A 367 6.13 -5.05 -1.19
CA ASP A 367 4.78 -4.51 -1.37
C ASP A 367 4.19 -3.94 -0.06
N GLY A 368 4.77 -4.30 1.08
CA GLY A 368 4.36 -3.85 2.42
C GLY A 368 3.53 -4.88 3.19
N ASP A 369 3.09 -5.95 2.53
CA ASP A 369 2.41 -7.08 3.13
C ASP A 369 3.42 -8.14 3.61
N ILE A 370 3.06 -8.92 4.63
CA ILE A 370 3.94 -9.97 5.15
C ILE A 370 3.71 -11.27 4.39
N ASP A 371 4.66 -11.67 3.55
CA ASP A 371 4.61 -12.91 2.80
C ASP A 371 5.07 -14.13 3.60
N LEU A 372 4.80 -15.32 3.06
CA LEU A 372 5.38 -16.56 3.55
C LEU A 372 6.49 -17.07 2.64
N LEU A 373 7.64 -17.34 3.24
CA LEU A 373 8.82 -17.90 2.59
C LEU A 373 9.11 -19.28 3.17
N GLY A 374 9.34 -20.29 2.32
CA GLY A 374 9.52 -21.68 2.76
C GLY A 374 10.58 -22.48 2.00
N THR A 375 11.09 -23.52 2.66
CA THR A 375 12.00 -24.51 2.08
C THR A 375 11.43 -25.94 2.12
N ALA A 376 11.80 -26.76 1.14
CA ALA A 376 11.46 -28.18 1.08
C ALA A 376 12.72 -29.04 0.83
N ASP A 377 13.02 -29.98 1.73
CA ASP A 377 14.25 -30.77 1.69
C ASP A 377 14.21 -31.92 0.67
N ILE A 378 13.03 -32.47 0.38
CA ILE A 378 12.84 -33.54 -0.60
C ILE A 378 12.69 -32.97 -2.01
N ASP A 379 11.85 -31.93 -2.17
CA ASP A 379 11.66 -31.27 -3.46
C ASP A 379 12.89 -30.43 -3.86
N ASN A 380 13.71 -30.01 -2.89
CA ASN A 380 14.90 -29.15 -3.07
C ASN A 380 14.54 -27.73 -3.48
N ASP A 381 13.35 -27.29 -3.05
CA ASP A 381 12.74 -26.04 -3.44
C ASP A 381 12.92 -24.99 -2.33
N ILE A 382 13.15 -23.76 -2.75
CA ILE A 382 12.93 -22.53 -1.99
C ILE A 382 11.84 -21.76 -2.73
N ALA A 383 10.74 -21.46 -2.06
CA ALA A 383 9.61 -20.77 -2.65
C ALA A 383 9.00 -19.79 -1.66
N TRP A 384 8.33 -18.76 -2.17
CA TRP A 384 7.52 -17.85 -1.39
C TRP A 384 6.09 -17.77 -1.94
N TRP A 385 5.19 -17.26 -1.12
CA TRP A 385 3.77 -17.08 -1.40
C TRP A 385 3.38 -15.69 -0.94
N ALA A 386 3.04 -14.84 -1.91
CA ALA A 386 2.62 -13.47 -1.69
C ALA A 386 1.36 -13.40 -0.82
N ASN A 387 1.33 -12.49 0.15
CA ASN A 387 0.20 -12.18 1.00
C ASN A 387 -0.48 -10.89 0.53
N ASP A 388 -0.98 -10.91 -0.69
CA ASP A 388 -1.61 -9.75 -1.29
C ASP A 388 -3.13 -9.93 -1.27
N ALA A 389 -3.84 -9.01 -0.61
CA ALA A 389 -5.31 -8.95 -0.64
C ALA A 389 -5.87 -8.89 -2.08
N ASN A 390 -5.06 -8.45 -3.04
CA ASN A 390 -5.37 -8.32 -4.46
C ASN A 390 -5.13 -9.60 -5.29
N LEU A 391 -4.46 -10.63 -4.74
CA LEU A 391 -4.17 -11.88 -5.47
C LEU A 391 -5.34 -12.87 -5.57
N ALA A 392 -6.46 -12.58 -4.92
CA ALA A 392 -7.68 -13.38 -5.13
C ALA A 392 -8.34 -13.11 -6.50
N SER A 393 -8.02 -12.00 -7.18
CA SER A 393 -8.65 -11.57 -8.44
C SER A 393 -7.68 -11.34 -9.62
N GLY A 394 -6.38 -11.12 -9.38
CA GLY A 394 -5.42 -10.79 -10.45
C GLY A 394 -5.45 -9.33 -10.87
N ASN A 395 -5.91 -8.44 -9.99
CA ASN A 395 -6.00 -7.00 -10.21
C ASN A 395 -4.89 -6.33 -9.39
N VAL A 396 -3.71 -6.10 -9.95
CA VAL A 396 -2.60 -5.47 -9.21
C VAL A 396 -3.03 -4.09 -8.72
N GLY A 397 -2.93 -3.83 -7.41
CA GLY A 397 -3.22 -2.53 -6.76
C GLY A 397 -4.68 -2.20 -6.49
N PHE A 398 -5.65 -2.98 -7.01
CA PHE A 398 -7.08 -2.71 -6.83
C PHE A 398 -7.76 -3.77 -5.97
N LEU A 399 -8.44 -3.34 -4.90
CA LEU A 399 -9.20 -4.19 -3.99
C LEU A 399 -10.40 -4.85 -4.70
N ALA A 400 -11.01 -5.78 -3.98
CA ALA A 400 -12.21 -6.49 -4.45
C ALA A 400 -13.37 -5.52 -4.74
N GLU A 401 -14.13 -5.84 -5.80
CA GLU A 401 -15.34 -5.12 -6.23
C GLU A 401 -16.29 -4.81 -5.07
N GLN A 402 -16.59 -3.53 -4.89
CA GLN A 402 -17.62 -3.03 -3.99
C GLN A 402 -18.84 -2.61 -4.80
N LYS A 403 -20.00 -3.19 -4.50
CA LYS A 403 -21.25 -2.81 -5.14
C LYS A 403 -21.88 -1.62 -4.42
N ILE A 404 -22.07 -0.51 -5.15
CA ILE A 404 -22.83 0.65 -4.66
C ILE A 404 -24.33 0.38 -4.85
N ASP A 405 -24.72 -0.13 -6.03
CA ASP A 405 -26.07 -0.57 -6.33
C ASP A 405 -26.02 -1.83 -7.20
N ASP A 406 -26.84 -2.84 -6.86
CA ASP A 406 -26.92 -4.13 -7.56
C ASP A 406 -28.28 -4.40 -8.23
N PHE A 407 -29.12 -3.35 -8.38
CA PHE A 407 -30.46 -3.42 -8.96
C PHE A 407 -30.83 -2.21 -9.84
N LEU A 408 -29.87 -1.41 -10.28
CA LEU A 408 -30.06 -0.25 -11.14
C LEU A 408 -30.28 -0.69 -12.59
N ASN A 409 -31.51 -1.08 -12.91
CA ASN A 409 -31.85 -1.73 -14.18
C ASN A 409 -31.43 -0.89 -15.42
N GLY A 410 -30.47 -1.42 -16.16
CA GLY A 410 -29.88 -0.74 -17.31
C GLY A 410 -29.02 0.47 -16.95
N ALA A 411 -28.21 0.39 -15.90
CA ALA A 411 -27.22 1.40 -15.54
C ALA A 411 -26.44 1.86 -16.79
N SER A 412 -26.33 3.18 -16.99
CA SER A 412 -25.91 3.76 -18.27
C SER A 412 -24.73 4.72 -18.19
N SER A 413 -24.60 5.46 -17.09
CA SER A 413 -23.50 6.40 -16.84
C SER A 413 -23.36 6.60 -15.33
N VAL A 414 -22.14 6.90 -14.90
CA VAL A 414 -21.79 7.18 -13.51
C VAL A 414 -20.84 8.38 -13.44
N SER A 415 -21.04 9.26 -12.46
CA SER A 415 -20.13 10.36 -12.13
C SER A 415 -20.00 10.53 -10.63
N SER A 416 -19.00 11.31 -10.18
CA SER A 416 -18.77 11.54 -8.77
C SER A 416 -18.30 12.95 -8.45
N SER A 417 -18.80 13.49 -7.34
CA SER A 417 -18.43 14.78 -6.73
C SER A 417 -19.01 14.90 -5.32
N ASP A 418 -18.46 15.78 -4.49
CA ASP A 418 -19.01 16.17 -3.18
C ASP A 418 -20.29 17.02 -3.36
N ILE A 419 -21.49 16.40 -3.33
CA ILE A 419 -22.76 17.04 -3.72
C ILE A 419 -23.37 17.84 -2.58
N ASP A 420 -23.22 17.38 -1.34
CA ASP A 420 -23.76 18.03 -0.15
C ASP A 420 -22.74 18.94 0.56
N THR A 421 -21.50 19.00 0.07
CA THR A 421 -20.38 19.81 0.57
C THR A 421 -19.88 19.41 1.95
N ASP A 422 -20.12 18.17 2.36
CA ASP A 422 -19.67 17.65 3.64
C ASP A 422 -18.18 17.24 3.65
N GLY A 423 -17.59 17.17 2.46
CA GLY A 423 -16.23 16.76 2.29
C GLY A 423 -16.08 15.26 2.22
N ASP A 424 -17.00 14.53 1.61
CA ASP A 424 -16.82 13.19 1.03
C ASP A 424 -17.29 13.19 -0.44
N ASN A 425 -16.81 12.26 -1.28
CA ASN A 425 -17.23 12.21 -2.68
C ASN A 425 -18.48 11.33 -2.82
N ASP A 426 -19.52 11.87 -3.44
CA ASP A 426 -20.77 11.16 -3.70
C ASP A 426 -20.82 10.61 -5.11
N VAL A 427 -21.80 9.74 -5.38
CA VAL A 427 -21.97 9.10 -6.70
C VAL A 427 -23.33 9.46 -7.30
N VAL A 428 -23.35 9.79 -8.58
CA VAL A 428 -24.58 9.96 -9.37
C VAL A 428 -24.61 8.94 -10.49
N GLY A 429 -25.77 8.33 -10.69
CA GLY A 429 -25.95 7.30 -11.71
C GLY A 429 -27.27 7.45 -12.44
N THR A 430 -27.23 7.09 -13.71
CA THR A 430 -28.42 7.02 -14.57
C THR A 430 -28.72 5.60 -14.97
N ALA A 431 -30.01 5.29 -15.15
CA ALA A 431 -30.50 3.99 -15.53
C ALA A 431 -31.42 4.11 -16.75
N ARG A 432 -30.96 3.59 -17.88
CA ARG A 432 -31.68 3.70 -19.16
C ARG A 432 -32.96 2.87 -19.20
N LEU A 433 -33.01 1.72 -18.52
CA LEU A 433 -34.17 0.83 -18.56
C LEU A 433 -35.12 1.07 -17.38
N ALA A 434 -34.61 1.58 -16.26
CA ALA A 434 -35.41 1.98 -15.11
C ALA A 434 -36.01 3.39 -15.24
N ASP A 435 -35.45 4.23 -16.12
CA ASP A 435 -35.78 5.65 -16.28
C ASP A 435 -35.41 6.49 -15.05
N ASP A 436 -34.40 6.03 -14.30
CA ASP A 436 -34.01 6.57 -13.01
C ASP A 436 -32.75 7.45 -13.11
N LEU A 437 -32.75 8.53 -12.33
CA LEU A 437 -31.58 9.33 -11.95
C LEU A 437 -31.49 9.30 -10.42
N ILE A 438 -30.36 8.81 -9.91
CA ILE A 438 -30.17 8.55 -8.48
C ILE A 438 -28.82 9.15 -8.04
N TRP A 439 -28.81 9.67 -6.83
CA TRP A 439 -27.62 10.12 -6.11
C TRP A 439 -27.42 9.23 -4.87
N TRP A 440 -26.22 8.73 -4.66
CA TRP A 440 -25.80 8.03 -3.46
C TRP A 440 -24.84 8.92 -2.67
N GLU A 441 -25.30 9.37 -1.50
CA GLU A 441 -24.54 10.15 -0.52
C GLU A 441 -23.59 9.22 0.24
N SER A 442 -22.30 9.56 0.29
CA SER A 442 -21.28 8.85 1.05
C SER A 442 -21.17 9.42 2.47
N ASP A 443 -21.04 8.57 3.49
CA ASP A 443 -20.75 9.02 4.86
C ASP A 443 -19.24 9.10 5.19
N GLY A 444 -18.40 9.07 4.14
CA GLY A 444 -16.94 9.00 4.23
C GLY A 444 -16.40 7.61 4.52
N SER A 445 -17.23 6.56 4.40
CA SER A 445 -16.81 5.15 4.55
C SER A 445 -17.39 4.26 3.43
N PRO A 446 -17.09 4.55 2.14
CA PRO A 446 -17.70 3.87 0.99
C PRO A 446 -17.48 2.34 1.00
N ALA A 447 -16.33 1.85 1.48
CA ALA A 447 -16.02 0.42 1.60
C ALA A 447 -16.87 -0.36 2.61
N ASN A 448 -17.53 0.33 3.55
CA ASN A 448 -18.34 -0.31 4.59
C ASN A 448 -19.85 -0.20 4.33
N GLY A 449 -20.24 0.09 3.08
CA GLY A 449 -21.64 0.30 2.71
C GLY A 449 -22.20 1.62 3.25
N GLY A 450 -21.33 2.63 3.39
CA GLY A 450 -21.65 3.99 3.85
C GLY A 450 -22.44 4.82 2.85
N TRP A 451 -23.40 4.22 2.13
CA TRP A 451 -24.16 4.86 1.07
C TRP A 451 -25.62 5.11 1.48
N THR A 452 -26.10 6.33 1.24
CA THR A 452 -27.52 6.70 1.37
C THR A 452 -28.09 7.05 -0.01
N GLU A 453 -29.06 6.26 -0.47
CA GLU A 453 -29.71 6.44 -1.77
C GLU A 453 -30.77 7.56 -1.75
N HIS A 454 -30.65 8.47 -2.71
CA HIS A 454 -31.58 9.57 -3.00
C HIS A 454 -32.05 9.50 -4.45
N VAL A 455 -33.27 9.03 -4.65
CA VAL A 455 -33.91 8.98 -5.97
C VAL A 455 -34.38 10.37 -6.40
N LEU A 456 -33.79 10.93 -7.46
CA LEU A 456 -34.05 12.29 -7.93
C LEU A 456 -35.18 12.36 -8.97
N ASP A 457 -35.19 11.42 -9.92
CA ASP A 457 -36.26 11.26 -10.91
C ASP A 457 -36.41 9.77 -11.26
N THR A 458 -37.64 9.32 -11.44
CA THR A 458 -37.96 7.92 -11.84
C THR A 458 -38.74 7.85 -13.14
N ASN A 459 -38.80 8.96 -13.88
CA ASN A 459 -39.49 9.03 -15.17
C ASN A 459 -38.65 9.85 -16.16
N PHE A 460 -37.33 9.74 -16.08
CA PHE A 460 -36.39 10.33 -17.02
C PHE A 460 -36.06 9.29 -18.09
N ASP A 461 -36.99 9.12 -19.05
CA ASP A 461 -37.10 7.93 -19.91
C ASP A 461 -35.82 7.73 -20.72
N GLY A 462 -35.13 6.62 -20.53
CA GLY A 462 -33.85 6.40 -21.21
C GLY A 462 -32.75 7.38 -20.79
N ALA A 463 -32.63 7.66 -19.49
CA ALA A 463 -31.51 8.39 -18.88
C ALA A 463 -30.17 7.83 -19.37
N LYS A 464 -29.29 8.71 -19.87
CA LYS A 464 -28.11 8.31 -20.64
C LYS A 464 -26.78 8.72 -20.06
N ASP A 465 -26.67 9.98 -19.67
CA ASP A 465 -25.41 10.54 -19.19
C ASP A 465 -25.70 11.63 -18.16
N ASN A 466 -24.73 11.84 -17.26
CA ASN A 466 -24.85 12.79 -16.16
C ASN A 466 -23.48 13.40 -15.79
N THR A 467 -23.53 14.59 -15.21
CA THR A 467 -22.36 15.31 -14.70
C THR A 467 -22.78 16.31 -13.62
N THR A 468 -21.84 16.88 -12.89
CA THR A 468 -22.10 17.75 -11.74
C THR A 468 -21.28 19.05 -11.78
N ALA A 469 -21.89 20.15 -11.35
CA ALA A 469 -21.25 21.46 -11.18
C ALA A 469 -22.16 22.44 -10.44
N ASP A 470 -21.59 23.47 -9.81
CA ASP A 470 -22.33 24.64 -9.31
C ASP A 470 -22.72 25.57 -10.50
N LEU A 471 -23.91 25.36 -11.08
CA LEU A 471 -24.34 26.03 -12.31
C LEU A 471 -24.80 27.47 -12.09
N ASP A 472 -25.35 27.77 -10.92
CA ASP A 472 -25.90 29.10 -10.61
C ASP A 472 -25.02 29.94 -9.66
N ARG A 473 -23.91 29.36 -9.23
CA ARG A 473 -22.79 30.00 -8.51
C ARG A 473 -23.17 30.38 -7.09
N ASP A 474 -24.07 29.61 -6.48
CA ASP A 474 -24.50 29.78 -5.09
C ASP A 474 -23.64 28.99 -4.09
N GLY A 475 -22.80 28.08 -4.60
CA GLY A 475 -21.84 27.28 -3.84
C GLY A 475 -22.28 25.85 -3.59
N ASP A 476 -23.47 25.47 -4.02
CA ASP A 476 -24.01 24.12 -3.91
C ASP A 476 -23.81 23.39 -5.26
N ILE A 477 -23.44 22.11 -5.23
CA ILE A 477 -23.22 21.34 -6.46
C ILE A 477 -24.58 20.88 -7.01
N ASP A 478 -24.82 21.14 -8.29
CA ASP A 478 -25.98 20.71 -9.05
C ASP A 478 -25.68 19.48 -9.91
N ILE A 479 -26.75 18.82 -10.39
CA ILE A 479 -26.66 17.66 -11.28
C ILE A 479 -27.26 18.02 -12.64
N VAL A 480 -26.54 17.76 -13.72
CA VAL A 480 -27.01 17.87 -15.11
C VAL A 480 -27.10 16.49 -15.71
N ALA A 481 -28.19 16.18 -16.40
CA ALA A 481 -28.35 14.90 -17.06
C ALA A 481 -29.12 15.01 -18.39
N VAL A 482 -28.92 14.00 -19.23
CA VAL A 482 -29.60 13.84 -20.52
C VAL A 482 -30.39 12.55 -20.59
N SER A 483 -31.51 12.60 -21.31
CA SER A 483 -32.40 11.48 -21.56
C SER A 483 -32.63 11.32 -23.06
N SER A 484 -32.35 10.11 -23.55
CA SER A 484 -32.41 9.79 -24.97
C SER A 484 -33.82 9.53 -25.50
N ASN A 485 -34.79 9.15 -24.64
CA ASN A 485 -36.17 8.91 -25.08
C ASN A 485 -37.10 10.10 -24.78
N ASP A 486 -36.81 10.93 -23.77
CA ASP A 486 -37.55 12.18 -23.53
C ASP A 486 -37.06 13.35 -24.38
N ASP A 487 -35.96 13.17 -25.12
CA ASP A 487 -35.28 14.21 -25.90
C ASP A 487 -34.91 15.42 -25.02
N GLU A 488 -34.52 15.15 -23.77
CA GLU A 488 -34.41 16.16 -22.71
C GLU A 488 -32.97 16.33 -22.21
N LEU A 489 -32.54 17.59 -22.13
CA LEU A 489 -31.42 18.08 -21.34
C LEU A 489 -31.99 18.87 -20.17
N ALA A 490 -31.67 18.47 -18.94
CA ALA A 490 -32.18 19.09 -17.72
C ALA A 490 -31.10 19.14 -16.63
N TRP A 491 -31.32 20.01 -15.65
CA TRP A 491 -30.53 20.04 -14.43
C TRP A 491 -31.41 20.01 -13.18
N TRP A 492 -30.87 19.54 -12.09
CA TRP A 492 -31.48 19.46 -10.77
C TRP A 492 -30.75 20.44 -9.87
N GLU A 493 -31.41 21.57 -9.61
CA GLU A 493 -30.89 22.65 -8.76
C GLU A 493 -30.88 22.20 -7.30
N ASN A 494 -29.69 22.10 -6.71
CA ASN A 494 -29.51 21.95 -5.27
C ASN A 494 -29.77 23.31 -4.60
N ASN A 495 -30.18 23.31 -3.34
CA ASN A 495 -30.47 24.55 -2.60
C ASN A 495 -29.73 24.63 -1.27
N GLY A 496 -28.67 23.84 -1.13
CA GLY A 496 -27.82 23.76 0.05
C GLY A 496 -28.49 23.08 1.24
N SER A 497 -29.53 22.29 0.98
CA SER A 497 -30.24 21.49 1.98
C SER A 497 -30.66 20.14 1.39
N GLU A 498 -29.85 19.60 0.46
CA GLU A 498 -30.02 18.29 -0.17
C GLU A 498 -31.40 18.16 -0.84
N SER A 499 -31.94 19.27 -1.36
CA SER A 499 -33.31 19.34 -1.89
C SER A 499 -33.30 19.86 -3.32
N PHE A 500 -33.42 18.93 -4.26
CA PHE A 500 -33.30 19.20 -5.69
C PHE A 500 -34.58 19.68 -6.36
N THR A 501 -34.45 20.63 -7.30
CA THR A 501 -35.53 21.07 -8.19
C THR A 501 -35.15 20.85 -9.65
N LYS A 502 -35.82 19.92 -10.34
CA LYS A 502 -35.65 19.70 -11.79
C LYS A 502 -36.02 20.93 -12.61
N ARG A 503 -35.16 21.30 -13.56
CA ARG A 503 -35.29 22.43 -14.48
C ARG A 503 -34.87 21.99 -15.89
N SER A 504 -35.82 21.95 -16.80
CA SER A 504 -35.57 21.62 -18.21
C SER A 504 -34.83 22.76 -18.93
N ILE A 505 -33.78 22.42 -19.68
CA ILE A 505 -33.01 23.34 -20.52
C ILE A 505 -33.48 23.22 -21.97
N ASP A 506 -33.56 22.00 -22.50
CA ASP A 506 -34.13 21.69 -23.81
C ASP A 506 -34.95 20.39 -23.71
N THR A 507 -36.14 20.37 -24.30
CA THR A 507 -37.06 19.22 -24.30
C THR A 507 -37.36 18.74 -25.73
N GLY A 508 -36.47 19.06 -26.67
CA GLY A 508 -36.56 18.64 -28.06
C GLY A 508 -35.18 18.34 -28.65
N PHE A 509 -34.24 17.92 -27.82
CA PHE A 509 -32.91 17.50 -28.22
C PHE A 509 -32.94 15.99 -28.51
N ASP A 510 -33.42 15.66 -29.73
CA ASP A 510 -33.82 14.32 -30.16
C ASP A 510 -32.71 13.28 -29.95
N GLY A 511 -32.88 12.41 -28.95
CA GLY A 511 -31.84 11.43 -28.62
C GLY A 511 -30.62 11.97 -27.90
N ALA A 512 -30.80 12.90 -26.96
CA ALA A 512 -29.73 13.43 -26.10
C ALA A 512 -28.88 12.28 -25.51
N ASN A 513 -27.56 12.37 -25.65
CA ASN A 513 -26.66 11.24 -25.44
C ASN A 513 -25.51 11.53 -24.47
N SER A 514 -24.78 12.63 -24.64
CA SER A 514 -23.66 13.04 -23.77
C SER A 514 -23.71 14.54 -23.48
N VAL A 515 -23.18 14.94 -22.33
CA VAL A 515 -23.20 16.32 -21.82
C VAL A 515 -21.85 16.73 -21.20
N PHE A 516 -21.41 17.96 -21.43
CA PHE A 516 -20.16 18.51 -20.90
C PHE A 516 -20.35 19.95 -20.41
N ILE A 517 -19.79 20.30 -19.25
CA ILE A 517 -19.91 21.63 -18.63
C ILE A 517 -18.57 22.37 -18.71
N ILE A 518 -18.60 23.60 -19.25
CA ILE A 518 -17.43 24.50 -19.31
C ILE A 518 -17.89 25.94 -19.57
N ASP A 519 -17.12 26.93 -19.14
CA ASP A 519 -17.27 28.34 -19.58
C ASP A 519 -16.75 28.46 -21.01
N LEU A 520 -17.63 28.33 -22.02
CA LEU A 520 -17.25 28.22 -23.43
C LEU A 520 -16.99 29.60 -24.04
N ASP A 521 -17.79 30.60 -23.65
CA ASP A 521 -17.70 31.95 -24.19
C ASP A 521 -16.81 32.91 -23.36
N THR A 522 -16.25 32.43 -22.24
CA THR A 522 -15.33 33.13 -21.34
C THR A 522 -15.95 34.31 -20.60
N ASP A 523 -17.26 34.35 -20.46
CA ASP A 523 -17.96 35.37 -19.68
C ASP A 523 -17.94 35.08 -18.17
N GLY A 524 -17.53 33.87 -17.81
CA GLY A 524 -17.34 33.38 -16.47
C GLY A 524 -18.45 32.47 -15.99
N ASP A 525 -19.63 32.47 -16.62
CA ASP A 525 -20.74 31.57 -16.29
C ASP A 525 -20.49 30.18 -16.91
N LEU A 526 -20.90 29.10 -16.23
CA LEU A 526 -20.73 27.75 -16.78
C LEU A 526 -21.80 27.48 -17.85
N ASP A 527 -21.36 27.08 -19.04
CA ASP A 527 -22.19 26.69 -20.18
C ASP A 527 -22.26 25.16 -20.30
N ILE A 528 -23.11 24.70 -21.23
CA ILE A 528 -23.28 23.27 -21.51
C ILE A 528 -23.09 23.00 -22.99
N ALA A 529 -22.23 22.03 -23.34
CA ALA A 529 -22.19 21.39 -24.66
C ALA A 529 -22.81 19.99 -24.58
N ALA A 530 -23.51 19.56 -25.63
CA ALA A 530 -24.15 18.24 -25.65
C ALA A 530 -24.27 17.67 -27.07
N THR A 531 -24.45 16.36 -27.14
CA THR A 531 -24.71 15.60 -28.39
C THR A 531 -26.06 14.90 -28.36
N ALA A 532 -26.65 14.73 -29.54
CA ALA A 532 -27.91 14.04 -29.75
C ALA A 532 -27.79 13.06 -30.91
N GLY A 533 -27.89 11.76 -30.60
CA GLY A 533 -27.65 10.67 -31.55
C GLY A 533 -28.74 10.54 -32.62
N GLN A 534 -30.02 10.74 -32.26
CA GLN A 534 -31.13 10.69 -33.22
C GLN A 534 -31.32 11.99 -33.99
N GLY A 535 -30.97 13.12 -33.39
CA GLY A 535 -31.03 14.46 -33.98
C GLY A 535 -29.86 14.78 -34.90
N ASP A 536 -28.79 13.98 -34.87
CA ASP A 536 -27.52 14.24 -35.56
C ASP A 536 -26.88 15.58 -35.16
N ASP A 537 -27.12 16.01 -33.91
CA ASP A 537 -26.82 17.37 -33.44
C ASP A 537 -25.62 17.38 -32.48
N VAL A 538 -24.73 18.36 -32.69
CA VAL A 538 -23.78 18.89 -31.70
C VAL A 538 -24.23 20.32 -31.40
N ALA A 539 -24.50 20.63 -30.14
CA ALA A 539 -25.01 21.93 -29.72
C ALA A 539 -24.42 22.38 -28.40
N TRP A 540 -24.51 23.68 -28.12
CA TRP A 540 -24.21 24.23 -26.81
C TRP A 540 -25.25 25.27 -26.37
N TRP A 541 -25.33 25.52 -25.07
CA TRP A 541 -26.25 26.45 -24.43
C TRP A 541 -25.47 27.41 -23.55
N ALA A 542 -25.47 28.69 -23.93
CA ALA A 542 -24.84 29.75 -23.14
C ALA A 542 -25.70 30.09 -21.92
N ASN A 543 -25.08 30.20 -20.75
CA ASN A 543 -25.71 30.61 -19.49
C ASN A 543 -25.50 32.11 -19.25
N ASP A 544 -26.58 32.90 -19.21
CA ASP A 544 -26.50 34.36 -19.00
C ASP A 544 -26.28 34.80 -17.54
N GLY A 545 -25.85 33.87 -16.68
CA GLY A 545 -25.72 34.05 -15.24
C GLY A 545 -27.05 33.98 -14.49
N SER A 546 -28.11 33.47 -15.11
CA SER A 546 -29.42 33.26 -14.47
C SER A 546 -30.10 31.95 -14.89
N PRO A 547 -29.42 30.79 -14.75
CA PRO A 547 -29.88 29.51 -15.31
C PRO A 547 -31.25 29.10 -14.75
N ALA A 548 -31.51 29.38 -13.48
CA ALA A 548 -32.80 29.15 -12.80
C ALA A 548 -33.99 29.93 -13.39
N ASN A 549 -33.76 30.98 -14.18
CA ASN A 549 -34.81 31.78 -14.80
C ASN A 549 -34.94 31.57 -16.32
N GLY A 550 -34.34 30.49 -16.83
CA GLY A 550 -34.32 30.19 -18.26
C GLY A 550 -33.31 31.03 -19.02
N GLY A 551 -32.20 31.41 -18.36
CA GLY A 551 -31.06 32.16 -18.89
C GLY A 551 -30.22 31.40 -19.92
N TRP A 552 -30.81 30.49 -20.69
CA TRP A 552 -30.12 29.60 -21.61
C TRP A 552 -30.32 30.03 -23.07
N VAL A 553 -29.24 30.12 -23.83
CA VAL A 553 -29.27 30.42 -25.26
C VAL A 553 -28.62 29.29 -26.06
N LYS A 554 -29.45 28.49 -26.74
CA LYS A 554 -28.99 27.40 -27.60
C LYS A 554 -28.34 27.90 -28.90
N SER A 555 -27.21 27.30 -29.24
CA SER A 555 -26.49 27.42 -30.50
C SER A 555 -26.16 26.05 -31.07
N THR A 556 -26.61 25.76 -32.29
CA THR A 556 -26.25 24.52 -33.01
C THR A 556 -24.88 24.68 -33.66
N VAL A 557 -23.97 23.76 -33.35
CA VAL A 557 -22.59 23.71 -33.87
C VAL A 557 -22.56 22.91 -35.17
N ASP A 558 -23.16 21.72 -35.15
CA ASP A 558 -23.47 20.91 -36.32
C ASP A 558 -24.83 20.23 -36.12
N GLY A 559 -25.58 20.07 -37.20
CA GLY A 559 -26.87 19.38 -37.17
C GLY A 559 -26.99 18.32 -38.26
N ASN A 560 -25.85 17.77 -38.67
CA ASN A 560 -25.74 16.63 -39.57
C ASN A 560 -24.53 15.76 -39.18
N PHE A 561 -24.27 15.60 -37.87
CA PHE A 561 -23.24 14.72 -37.33
C PHE A 561 -23.89 13.42 -36.86
N ASN A 562 -24.05 12.48 -37.80
CA ASN A 562 -25.03 11.41 -37.70
C ASN A 562 -24.62 10.37 -36.67
N GLY A 563 -25.49 10.15 -35.68
CA GLY A 563 -25.18 9.26 -34.57
C GLY A 563 -24.18 9.85 -33.57
N ALA A 564 -24.27 11.16 -33.29
CA ALA A 564 -23.40 11.81 -32.31
C ALA A 564 -23.45 11.09 -30.93
N THR A 565 -22.28 10.73 -30.40
CA THR A 565 -22.15 9.86 -29.22
C THR A 565 -21.58 10.53 -27.98
N ASP A 566 -20.49 11.27 -28.10
CA ASP A 566 -19.79 11.92 -26.98
C ASP A 566 -19.34 13.33 -27.34
N VAL A 567 -19.15 14.19 -26.34
CA VAL A 567 -18.68 15.57 -26.48
C VAL A 567 -17.65 15.93 -25.41
N HIS A 568 -16.62 16.64 -25.82
CA HIS A 568 -15.57 17.14 -24.94
C HIS A 568 -15.15 18.55 -25.39
N CYS A 569 -14.85 19.44 -24.45
CA CYS A 569 -14.49 20.83 -24.77
C CYS A 569 -13.12 21.20 -24.21
N VAL A 570 -12.26 21.78 -25.04
CA VAL A 570 -10.89 22.19 -24.68
C VAL A 570 -10.37 23.21 -25.70
N ASP A 571 -9.42 24.07 -25.31
CA ASP A 571 -8.66 24.91 -26.26
C ASP A 571 -7.60 24.04 -26.97
N LEU A 572 -7.98 23.39 -28.07
CA LEU A 572 -7.21 22.31 -28.70
C LEU A 572 -6.01 22.85 -29.50
N ASP A 573 -6.13 24.04 -30.07
CA ASP A 573 -5.07 24.68 -30.86
C ASP A 573 -4.31 25.79 -30.13
N ARG A 574 -4.67 26.05 -28.86
CA ARG A 574 -4.00 26.93 -27.92
C ARG A 574 -4.04 28.40 -28.32
N ASP A 575 -5.12 28.81 -28.98
CA ASP A 575 -5.35 30.21 -29.33
C ASP A 575 -6.09 31.00 -28.24
N GLY A 576 -6.58 30.31 -27.21
CA GLY A 576 -7.23 30.85 -26.03
C GLY A 576 -8.75 30.79 -26.07
N ASP A 577 -9.33 30.21 -27.12
CA ASP A 577 -10.76 30.03 -27.30
C ASP A 577 -11.12 28.54 -27.09
N ILE A 578 -12.21 28.24 -26.38
CA ILE A 578 -12.62 26.85 -26.14
C ILE A 578 -13.25 26.25 -27.41
N ASP A 579 -12.72 25.10 -27.84
CA ASP A 579 -13.24 24.31 -28.95
C ASP A 579 -14.15 23.18 -28.47
N ILE A 580 -14.88 22.59 -29.43
CA ILE A 580 -15.76 21.43 -29.19
C ILE A 580 -15.24 20.24 -30.00
N LEU A 581 -15.09 19.09 -29.35
CA LEU A 581 -14.70 17.80 -29.92
C LEU A 581 -15.85 16.81 -29.72
N ALA A 582 -16.15 15.97 -30.73
CA ALA A 582 -17.21 14.98 -30.65
C ALA A 582 -16.95 13.73 -31.50
N THR A 583 -17.64 12.64 -31.15
CA THR A 583 -17.65 11.37 -31.90
C THR A 583 -19.02 11.06 -32.47
N ALA A 584 -19.04 10.26 -33.54
CA ALA A 584 -20.27 9.80 -34.17
C ALA A 584 -20.19 8.31 -34.56
N ASP A 585 -21.15 7.50 -34.11
CA ASP A 585 -21.13 6.05 -34.32
C ASP A 585 -21.58 5.61 -35.73
N ILE A 586 -22.40 6.42 -36.41
CA ILE A 586 -22.89 6.12 -37.77
C ILE A 586 -22.00 6.77 -38.84
N ASP A 587 -21.51 7.99 -38.59
CA ASP A 587 -20.58 8.66 -39.52
C ASP A 587 -19.15 8.10 -39.41
N ASP A 588 -18.82 7.35 -38.34
CA ASP A 588 -17.47 6.85 -38.04
C ASP A 588 -16.44 7.99 -37.88
N ASP A 589 -16.90 9.17 -37.46
CA ASP A 589 -16.09 10.40 -37.40
C ASP A 589 -15.60 10.66 -35.95
N VAL A 590 -14.34 11.10 -35.85
CA VAL A 590 -13.81 11.88 -34.71
C VAL A 590 -13.51 13.29 -35.21
N ALA A 591 -14.25 14.29 -34.72
CA ALA A 591 -14.22 15.64 -35.28
C ALA A 591 -14.18 16.73 -34.21
N TRP A 592 -13.51 17.84 -34.51
CA TRP A 592 -13.54 19.04 -33.69
C TRP A 592 -14.00 20.27 -34.46
N TRP A 593 -14.46 21.27 -33.73
CA TRP A 593 -14.97 22.53 -34.23
C TRP A 593 -14.16 23.66 -33.63
N ASP A 594 -13.31 24.23 -34.48
CA ASP A 594 -12.40 25.35 -34.20
C ASP A 594 -13.18 26.64 -33.97
N ASN A 595 -13.13 27.15 -32.74
CA ASN A 595 -13.78 28.39 -32.31
C ASN A 595 -12.84 29.58 -32.50
N ASN A 596 -13.20 30.49 -33.39
CA ASN A 596 -12.36 31.66 -33.68
C ASN A 596 -12.47 32.85 -32.69
N GLY A 597 -12.91 32.59 -31.45
CA GLY A 597 -13.13 33.60 -30.41
C GLY A 597 -14.33 34.51 -30.65
N SER A 598 -15.27 34.08 -31.49
CA SER A 598 -16.56 34.76 -31.71
C SER A 598 -17.69 33.75 -31.85
N GLU A 599 -17.55 32.59 -31.20
CA GLU A 599 -18.50 31.47 -31.20
C GLU A 599 -18.83 30.99 -32.63
N SER A 600 -17.85 31.13 -33.53
CA SER A 600 -18.00 30.78 -34.95
C SER A 600 -17.09 29.61 -35.29
N PHE A 601 -17.71 28.44 -35.22
CA PHE A 601 -17.08 27.14 -35.33
C PHE A 601 -16.75 26.70 -36.77
N THR A 602 -15.57 26.10 -36.95
CA THR A 602 -15.15 25.46 -38.21
C THR A 602 -14.87 23.97 -38.00
N LYS A 603 -15.71 23.09 -38.56
CA LYS A 603 -15.52 21.63 -38.48
C LYS A 603 -14.20 21.18 -39.11
N ARG A 604 -13.47 20.32 -38.41
CA ARG A 604 -12.21 19.67 -38.80
C ARG A 604 -12.28 18.19 -38.39
N LEU A 605 -11.85 17.31 -39.28
CA LEU A 605 -11.83 15.87 -39.05
C LEU A 605 -10.45 15.46 -38.53
N ILE A 606 -10.42 14.67 -37.47
CA ILE A 606 -9.24 13.99 -36.96
C ILE A 606 -9.17 12.62 -37.62
N ASP A 607 -10.27 11.86 -37.52
CA ASP A 607 -10.50 10.62 -38.24
C ASP A 607 -11.92 10.62 -38.83
N SER A 608 -12.10 9.98 -39.99
CA SER A 608 -13.39 9.86 -40.69
C SER A 608 -13.76 8.42 -41.04
N ASP A 609 -13.03 7.45 -40.51
CA ASP A 609 -13.25 6.01 -40.72
C ASP A 609 -13.05 5.23 -39.39
N PHE A 610 -13.27 5.88 -38.23
CA PHE A 610 -13.16 5.30 -36.89
C PHE A 610 -14.45 4.54 -36.50
N ASN A 611 -14.61 3.36 -37.11
CA ASN A 611 -15.82 2.53 -37.10
C ASN A 611 -16.56 2.42 -35.74
N GLY A 612 -17.69 3.11 -35.59
CA GLY A 612 -18.48 3.13 -34.37
C GLY A 612 -17.86 3.93 -33.22
N ALA A 613 -17.29 5.11 -33.54
CA ALA A 613 -16.73 6.06 -32.58
C ALA A 613 -17.73 6.37 -31.45
N ASN A 614 -17.32 6.16 -30.19
CA ASN A 614 -18.26 6.17 -29.07
C ASN A 614 -17.90 7.13 -27.94
N SER A 615 -16.62 7.29 -27.60
CA SER A 615 -16.17 8.26 -26.60
C SER A 615 -14.87 8.92 -27.02
N VAL A 616 -14.68 10.18 -26.59
CA VAL A 616 -13.48 10.97 -26.85
C VAL A 616 -13.08 11.80 -25.63
N LYS A 617 -11.78 11.85 -25.37
CA LYS A 617 -11.15 12.65 -24.30
C LYS A 617 -9.86 13.27 -24.82
N THR A 618 -9.26 14.16 -24.03
CA THR A 618 -8.02 14.86 -24.38
C THR A 618 -7.01 14.85 -23.25
N GLY A 619 -5.73 14.93 -23.59
CA GLY A 619 -4.60 14.93 -22.65
C GLY A 619 -3.28 15.15 -23.40
N ASP A 620 -2.22 15.55 -22.72
CA ASP A 620 -0.87 15.66 -23.29
C ASP A 620 -0.13 14.35 -22.97
N LEU A 621 -0.26 13.34 -23.84
CA LEU A 621 0.15 11.96 -23.53
C LEU A 621 1.66 11.75 -23.69
N ASP A 622 2.27 12.47 -24.64
CA ASP A 622 3.72 12.39 -24.91
C ASP A 622 4.54 13.51 -24.27
N GLN A 623 3.89 14.36 -23.46
CA GLN A 623 4.48 15.49 -22.74
C GLN A 623 5.24 16.47 -23.64
N ASP A 624 4.90 16.56 -24.93
CA ASP A 624 5.51 17.53 -25.84
C ASP A 624 4.94 18.94 -25.64
N GLY A 625 3.87 19.03 -24.85
CA GLY A 625 3.21 20.26 -24.56
C GLY A 625 2.33 20.69 -25.70
N ASP A 626 1.67 19.81 -26.43
CA ASP A 626 0.48 20.03 -27.25
C ASP A 626 -0.66 19.11 -26.73
N ILE A 627 -1.93 19.43 -27.02
CA ILE A 627 -3.05 18.61 -26.51
C ILE A 627 -3.38 17.52 -27.54
N ASP A 628 -3.33 16.27 -27.11
CA ASP A 628 -3.66 15.09 -27.90
C ASP A 628 -5.12 14.67 -27.73
N VAL A 629 -5.57 13.77 -28.61
CA VAL A 629 -6.93 13.23 -28.62
C VAL A 629 -6.89 11.72 -28.44
N ILE A 630 -7.75 11.20 -27.56
CA ILE A 630 -7.94 9.76 -27.32
C ILE A 630 -9.40 9.44 -27.62
N ALA A 631 -9.68 8.36 -28.37
CA ALA A 631 -11.04 7.91 -28.63
C ALA A 631 -11.16 6.40 -28.62
N CYS A 632 -12.36 5.90 -28.30
CA CYS A 632 -12.70 4.49 -28.42
C CYS A 632 -13.83 4.24 -29.41
N ALA A 633 -13.82 3.06 -30.03
CA ALA A 633 -14.79 2.66 -31.04
C ALA A 633 -15.38 1.28 -30.72
N SER A 634 -16.71 1.24 -30.58
CA SER A 634 -17.45 0.04 -30.19
C SER A 634 -17.42 -1.04 -31.27
N SER A 635 -17.66 -0.65 -32.53
CA SER A 635 -17.68 -1.56 -33.69
C SER A 635 -16.29 -1.89 -34.21
N GLY A 636 -15.35 -0.93 -34.11
CA GLY A 636 -13.94 -1.11 -34.43
C GLY A 636 -13.20 -1.98 -33.40
N SER A 637 -13.72 -2.08 -32.18
CA SER A 637 -13.10 -2.78 -31.05
C SER A 637 -11.71 -2.23 -30.71
N VAL A 638 -11.59 -0.91 -30.66
CA VAL A 638 -10.29 -0.22 -30.60
C VAL A 638 -10.32 0.98 -29.66
N ILE A 639 -9.19 1.24 -29.00
CA ILE A 639 -8.83 2.51 -28.38
C ILE A 639 -7.62 3.05 -29.16
N SER A 640 -7.72 4.28 -29.67
CA SER A 640 -6.65 4.97 -30.41
C SER A 640 -6.35 6.33 -29.76
N TRP A 641 -5.11 6.78 -29.91
CA TRP A 641 -4.72 8.16 -29.60
C TRP A 641 -4.05 8.82 -30.80
N TRP A 642 -4.27 10.13 -30.96
CA TRP A 642 -3.69 10.96 -32.01
C TRP A 642 -2.80 12.03 -31.40
N SER A 643 -1.48 11.88 -31.56
CA SER A 643 -0.47 12.87 -31.17
C SER A 643 -0.60 14.13 -32.04
N ASN A 644 -0.59 15.30 -31.41
CA ASN A 644 -0.72 16.61 -32.03
C ASN A 644 0.63 17.32 -32.15
N ASP A 645 1.12 17.59 -33.38
CA ASP A 645 2.41 18.25 -33.60
C ASP A 645 2.43 19.79 -33.40
N GLY A 646 1.42 20.31 -32.71
CA GLY A 646 1.17 21.75 -32.52
C GLY A 646 0.53 22.43 -33.74
N SER A 647 0.02 21.65 -34.70
CA SER A 647 -0.69 22.17 -35.87
C SER A 647 -2.00 21.42 -36.21
N PRO A 648 -2.91 21.25 -35.23
CA PRO A 648 -4.10 20.40 -35.39
C PRO A 648 -5.00 20.85 -36.55
N ALA A 649 -5.08 22.16 -36.80
CA ALA A 649 -5.80 22.77 -37.91
C ALA A 649 -5.25 22.42 -39.31
N ASN A 650 -4.02 21.91 -39.44
CA ASN A 650 -3.36 21.60 -40.71
C ASN A 650 -3.10 20.10 -40.91
N GLY A 651 -3.74 19.25 -40.09
CA GLY A 651 -3.57 17.79 -40.14
C GLY A 651 -2.29 17.31 -39.46
N GLY A 652 -1.84 18.03 -38.42
CA GLY A 652 -0.70 17.69 -37.57
C GLY A 652 -0.94 16.50 -36.65
N TRP A 653 -1.65 15.47 -37.11
CA TRP A 653 -2.05 14.31 -36.31
C TRP A 653 -1.26 13.07 -36.69
N THR A 654 -0.81 12.32 -35.68
CA THR A 654 -0.24 10.97 -35.85
C THR A 654 -1.01 9.97 -34.99
N GLU A 655 -1.67 9.00 -35.62
CA GLU A 655 -2.45 7.97 -34.93
C GLU A 655 -1.57 6.83 -34.39
N TYR A 656 -1.89 6.37 -33.19
CA TYR A 656 -1.39 5.18 -32.53
C TYR A 656 -2.55 4.38 -31.94
N THR A 657 -2.40 3.06 -31.88
CA THR A 657 -3.38 2.16 -31.26
C THR A 657 -2.93 1.81 -29.85
N ILE A 658 -3.78 2.07 -28.85
CA ILE A 658 -3.59 1.65 -27.45
C ILE A 658 -4.00 0.18 -27.32
N GLU A 659 -5.23 -0.14 -27.74
CA GLU A 659 -5.78 -1.49 -27.73
C GLU A 659 -6.55 -1.76 -29.02
N GLY A 660 -6.30 -2.91 -29.67
CA GLY A 660 -6.85 -3.22 -31.00
C GLY A 660 -7.92 -4.32 -31.03
N THR A 661 -8.33 -4.83 -29.86
CA THR A 661 -9.23 -5.97 -29.73
C THR A 661 -10.30 -5.83 -28.63
N LEU A 662 -10.51 -4.62 -28.10
CA LEU A 662 -11.49 -4.33 -27.04
C LEU A 662 -12.93 -4.30 -27.59
N SER A 663 -13.56 -5.47 -27.68
CA SER A 663 -14.91 -5.61 -28.26
C SER A 663 -15.95 -4.76 -27.53
N GLY A 664 -16.59 -3.84 -28.25
CA GLY A 664 -17.64 -2.99 -27.68
C GLY A 664 -17.11 -1.95 -26.69
N ALA A 665 -15.90 -1.42 -26.88
CA ALA A 665 -15.40 -0.25 -26.15
C ALA A 665 -16.44 0.87 -26.14
N SER A 666 -16.86 1.29 -24.95
CA SER A 666 -18.01 2.18 -24.75
C SER A 666 -17.60 3.54 -24.21
N GLU A 667 -16.85 3.59 -23.13
CA GLU A 667 -16.39 4.85 -22.54
C GLU A 667 -14.92 4.76 -22.17
N ILE A 668 -14.23 5.90 -22.24
CA ILE A 668 -12.85 6.07 -21.78
C ILE A 668 -12.73 7.27 -20.84
N TYR A 669 -11.74 7.20 -19.97
CA TYR A 669 -11.34 8.29 -19.08
C TYR A 669 -9.82 8.40 -19.07
N VAL A 670 -9.30 9.63 -18.94
CA VAL A 670 -7.86 9.91 -19.02
C VAL A 670 -7.41 10.64 -17.75
N ILE A 671 -6.55 10.00 -16.97
CA ILE A 671 -5.95 10.52 -15.74
C ILE A 671 -4.67 9.72 -15.47
N ASP A 672 -3.76 10.28 -14.69
CA ASP A 672 -2.60 9.58 -14.13
C ASP A 672 -3.09 8.65 -13.01
N ILE A 673 -3.23 7.34 -13.30
CA ILE A 673 -3.90 6.37 -12.41
C ILE A 673 -2.93 5.88 -11.34
N ASP A 674 -1.67 5.63 -11.71
CA ASP A 674 -0.62 5.12 -10.81
C ASP A 674 0.25 6.23 -10.18
N LEU A 675 -0.01 7.49 -10.52
CA LEU A 675 0.62 8.69 -9.97
C LEU A 675 2.10 8.83 -10.33
N ASP A 676 2.54 8.25 -11.44
CA ASP A 676 3.91 8.34 -11.94
C ASP A 676 4.19 9.65 -12.71
N GLY A 677 3.13 10.36 -13.11
CA GLY A 677 3.16 11.63 -13.82
C GLY A 677 2.86 11.52 -15.32
N ASP A 678 2.62 10.33 -15.84
CA ASP A 678 2.16 10.05 -17.19
C ASP A 678 0.63 9.82 -17.21
N LEU A 679 -0.05 10.22 -18.28
CA LEU A 679 -1.51 10.04 -18.37
C LEU A 679 -1.84 8.63 -18.87
N ASP A 680 -2.70 7.93 -18.13
CA ASP A 680 -3.22 6.61 -18.44
C ASP A 680 -4.63 6.66 -19.03
N VAL A 681 -5.13 5.50 -19.46
CA VAL A 681 -6.49 5.36 -20.01
C VAL A 681 -7.27 4.28 -19.30
N GLY A 682 -8.36 4.65 -18.61
CA GLY A 682 -9.39 3.71 -18.15
C GLY A 682 -10.45 3.47 -19.22
N ALA A 683 -10.99 2.25 -19.35
CA ALA A 683 -12.07 1.97 -20.30
C ALA A 683 -13.08 0.93 -19.83
N ALA A 684 -14.35 1.16 -20.22
CA ALA A 684 -15.44 0.18 -20.15
C ALA A 684 -15.74 -0.41 -21.53
N ALA A 685 -16.01 -1.71 -21.60
CA ALA A 685 -16.25 -2.42 -22.84
C ALA A 685 -17.45 -3.37 -22.76
N LYS A 686 -18.58 -2.91 -23.30
CA LYS A 686 -19.88 -3.53 -23.16
C LYS A 686 -19.96 -4.95 -23.69
N SER A 687 -19.39 -5.22 -24.86
CA SER A 687 -19.47 -6.57 -25.47
C SER A 687 -18.37 -7.51 -24.99
N ALA A 688 -17.34 -6.99 -24.34
CA ALA A 688 -16.29 -7.78 -23.72
C ALA A 688 -16.61 -8.11 -22.25
N ASP A 689 -17.70 -7.56 -21.71
CA ASP A 689 -18.09 -7.66 -20.31
C ASP A 689 -16.92 -7.24 -19.39
N LYS A 690 -16.21 -6.17 -19.79
CA LYS A 690 -14.91 -5.82 -19.21
C LYS A 690 -14.79 -4.36 -18.81
N ILE A 691 -14.20 -4.12 -17.66
CA ILE A 691 -13.62 -2.84 -17.24
C ILE A 691 -12.14 -3.05 -16.91
N GLY A 692 -11.30 -2.08 -17.27
CA GLY A 692 -9.84 -2.14 -17.11
C GLY A 692 -9.17 -0.81 -17.45
N TRP A 693 -7.85 -0.75 -17.29
CA TRP A 693 -7.05 0.42 -17.64
C TRP A 693 -5.77 0.02 -18.40
N TRP A 694 -5.17 1.00 -19.07
CA TRP A 694 -3.96 0.87 -19.87
C TRP A 694 -2.93 1.88 -19.38
N GLU A 695 -1.79 1.37 -18.94
CA GLU A 695 -0.67 2.13 -18.38
C GLU A 695 0.24 2.70 -19.48
N ASN A 696 0.60 3.97 -19.32
CA ASN A 696 1.60 4.68 -20.10
C ASN A 696 2.90 4.84 -19.31
N ASP A 697 3.95 4.08 -19.65
CA ASP A 697 5.26 4.11 -18.96
C ASP A 697 6.15 5.34 -19.31
N GLY A 698 5.51 6.44 -19.73
CA GLY A 698 6.15 7.64 -20.28
C GLY A 698 6.65 7.50 -21.72
N SER A 699 6.29 6.42 -22.41
CA SER A 699 6.59 6.19 -23.83
C SER A 699 5.37 5.70 -24.61
N PRO A 700 4.28 6.49 -24.74
CA PRO A 700 2.97 6.04 -25.25
C PRO A 700 2.97 5.56 -26.71
N ALA A 701 4.06 5.81 -27.45
CA ALA A 701 4.28 5.33 -28.81
C ALA A 701 4.90 3.92 -28.89
N ASP A 702 5.53 3.43 -27.81
CA ASP A 702 6.25 2.15 -27.77
C ASP A 702 5.38 0.99 -27.25
N GLY A 703 4.26 1.27 -26.60
CA GLY A 703 3.27 0.29 -26.15
C GLY A 703 2.49 0.78 -24.93
N TRP A 704 1.50 -0.01 -24.51
CA TRP A 704 0.69 0.21 -23.32
C TRP A 704 0.54 -1.13 -22.59
N THR A 705 0.52 -1.10 -21.25
CA THR A 705 0.29 -2.30 -20.44
C THR A 705 -1.17 -2.36 -20.02
N GLU A 706 -1.87 -3.46 -20.35
CA GLU A 706 -3.26 -3.64 -19.93
C GLU A 706 -3.35 -4.20 -18.51
N HIS A 707 -4.17 -3.55 -17.69
CA HIS A 707 -4.57 -3.98 -16.36
C HIS A 707 -6.07 -4.24 -16.35
N VAL A 708 -6.45 -5.51 -16.25
CA VAL A 708 -7.86 -5.92 -16.20
C VAL A 708 -8.37 -5.78 -14.77
N ILE A 709 -9.51 -5.12 -14.58
CA ILE A 709 -10.13 -4.94 -13.26
C ILE A 709 -11.28 -5.92 -13.07
N ASN A 710 -12.15 -6.07 -14.07
CA ASN A 710 -13.15 -7.13 -14.06
C ASN A 710 -13.44 -7.56 -15.50
N SER A 711 -13.31 -8.85 -15.79
CA SER A 711 -13.61 -9.46 -17.10
C SER A 711 -14.99 -10.13 -17.19
N SER A 712 -15.86 -9.84 -16.24
CA SER A 712 -17.23 -10.36 -16.13
C SER A 712 -18.21 -9.31 -15.60
N PHE A 713 -17.91 -8.03 -15.87
CA PHE A 713 -18.80 -6.89 -15.59
C PHE A 713 -19.71 -6.70 -16.80
N ASN A 714 -20.81 -7.46 -16.83
CA ASN A 714 -21.57 -7.71 -18.05
C ASN A 714 -22.25 -6.45 -18.55
N GLY A 715 -21.98 -6.11 -19.80
CA GLY A 715 -22.49 -4.87 -20.38
C GLY A 715 -21.87 -3.61 -19.76
N ALA A 716 -20.60 -3.63 -19.34
CA ALA A 716 -19.84 -2.46 -18.90
C ALA A 716 -19.96 -1.29 -19.91
N VAL A 717 -20.55 -0.17 -19.51
CA VAL A 717 -20.86 0.95 -20.40
C VAL A 717 -20.22 2.27 -19.99
N SER A 718 -19.92 2.44 -18.71
CA SER A 718 -19.36 3.69 -18.19
C SER A 718 -18.22 3.45 -17.21
N VAL A 719 -17.28 4.40 -17.18
CA VAL A 719 -16.10 4.39 -16.32
C VAL A 719 -15.73 5.81 -15.90
N PHE A 720 -15.50 6.01 -14.60
CA PHE A 720 -15.12 7.29 -14.02
C PHE A 720 -14.00 7.09 -13.00
N LEU A 721 -12.95 7.91 -13.04
CA LEU A 721 -11.76 7.73 -12.20
C LEU A 721 -11.51 8.96 -11.34
N LEU A 722 -11.39 8.71 -10.04
CA LEU A 722 -11.07 9.69 -9.01
C LEU A 722 -10.63 8.97 -7.74
N ASP A 723 -10.05 9.72 -6.82
CA ASP A 723 -9.87 9.32 -5.42
C ASP A 723 -11.23 9.40 -4.68
N LEU A 724 -11.96 8.28 -4.57
CA LEU A 724 -13.33 8.25 -4.04
C LEU A 724 -13.32 8.28 -2.51
N ASP A 725 -12.41 7.54 -1.88
CA ASP A 725 -12.30 7.38 -0.44
C ASP A 725 -11.29 8.34 0.24
N ARG A 726 -10.56 9.12 -0.56
CA ARG A 726 -9.64 10.19 -0.15
C ARG A 726 -8.33 9.67 0.43
N ASP A 727 -7.90 8.49 0.01
CA ASP A 727 -6.61 7.90 0.37
C ASP A 727 -5.43 8.41 -0.47
N ALA A 728 -5.73 9.22 -1.50
CA ALA A 728 -4.84 9.83 -2.48
C ALA A 728 -4.43 8.95 -3.67
N TYR A 729 -5.01 7.77 -3.82
CA TYR A 729 -4.89 6.91 -5.00
C TYR A 729 -6.12 7.04 -5.89
N ILE A 730 -5.97 6.74 -7.17
CA ILE A 730 -7.07 6.88 -8.13
C ILE A 730 -7.84 5.57 -8.21
N ASP A 731 -9.11 5.62 -7.84
CA ASP A 731 -10.04 4.50 -7.90
C ASP A 731 -10.74 4.41 -9.27
N ILE A 732 -11.42 3.29 -9.47
CA ILE A 732 -12.27 3.05 -10.64
C ILE A 732 -13.72 2.89 -10.19
N LEU A 733 -14.59 3.70 -10.76
CA LEU A 733 -16.04 3.60 -10.64
C LEU A 733 -16.61 3.19 -12.01
N GLY A 734 -17.54 2.24 -12.03
CA GLY A 734 -18.09 1.70 -13.27
C GLY A 734 -19.57 1.40 -13.21
N ALA A 735 -20.22 1.45 -14.37
CA ALA A 735 -21.62 1.06 -14.55
C ALA A 735 -21.78 -0.03 -15.63
N ALA A 736 -22.67 -0.99 -15.37
CA ALA A 736 -22.94 -2.13 -16.25
C ALA A 736 -24.44 -2.24 -16.59
N GLU A 737 -24.78 -2.14 -17.88
CA GLU A 737 -26.17 -2.13 -18.36
C GLU A 737 -26.84 -3.51 -18.22
N ASP A 738 -26.09 -4.61 -18.38
CA ASP A 738 -26.68 -5.96 -18.37
C ASP A 738 -26.63 -6.62 -16.98
N ASP A 739 -25.70 -6.21 -16.11
CA ASP A 739 -25.64 -6.63 -14.70
C ASP A 739 -26.52 -5.78 -13.78
N ASP A 740 -27.03 -4.64 -14.25
CA ASP A 740 -27.82 -3.67 -13.47
C ASP A 740 -27.02 -3.09 -12.28
N ASP A 741 -25.69 -2.98 -12.43
CA ASP A 741 -24.76 -2.68 -11.35
C ASP A 741 -24.08 -1.30 -11.50
N ILE A 742 -23.87 -0.61 -10.37
CA ILE A 742 -22.81 0.40 -10.18
C ILE A 742 -21.81 -0.15 -9.17
N CYS A 743 -20.54 -0.22 -9.57
CA CYS A 743 -19.47 -0.81 -8.77
C CYS A 743 -18.27 0.12 -8.66
N TRP A 744 -17.58 0.03 -7.53
CA TRP A 744 -16.35 0.71 -7.21
C TRP A 744 -15.24 -0.30 -6.93
N TRP A 745 -14.03 0.01 -7.40
CA TRP A 745 -12.80 -0.72 -7.11
C TRP A 745 -11.81 0.28 -6.52
N GLU A 746 -11.55 0.12 -5.22
CA GLU A 746 -10.56 0.90 -4.47
C GLU A 746 -9.16 0.57 -4.97
N ASN A 747 -8.35 1.58 -5.24
CA ASN A 747 -6.94 1.44 -5.50
C ASN A 747 -6.20 1.65 -4.19
N GLY A 748 -5.75 0.58 -3.53
CA GLY A 748 -4.98 0.71 -2.28
C GLY A 748 -3.58 1.32 -2.48
N GLY A 749 -3.26 1.68 -3.73
CA GLY A 749 -1.97 2.19 -4.16
C GLY A 749 -0.99 1.07 -4.46
N ALA A 750 -0.30 1.16 -5.59
CA ALA A 750 0.99 0.52 -5.72
C ALA A 750 2.00 1.30 -4.87
N SER A 751 2.84 0.62 -4.08
CA SER A 751 3.97 1.26 -3.41
C SER A 751 4.95 1.81 -4.47
N VAL A 752 4.74 3.04 -4.95
CA VAL A 752 5.71 3.76 -5.80
C VAL A 752 6.93 4.11 -4.97
N VAL A 753 7.90 3.20 -4.95
CA VAL A 753 9.25 3.45 -4.43
C VAL A 753 9.95 4.41 -5.39
N THR A 754 9.95 5.71 -5.05
CA THR A 754 10.82 6.67 -5.74
C THR A 754 12.30 6.34 -5.49
N THR A 755 12.94 5.63 -6.42
CA THR A 755 14.39 5.48 -6.42
C THR A 755 15.06 6.87 -6.51
N PRO A 756 16.01 7.21 -5.63
CA PRO A 756 16.79 8.43 -5.81
C PRO A 756 17.80 8.21 -6.93
N SER A 757 17.55 8.83 -8.08
CA SER A 757 18.47 8.83 -9.21
C SER A 757 19.88 9.26 -8.78
N SER A 758 20.84 8.38 -9.03
CA SER A 758 22.25 8.64 -8.80
C SER A 758 22.80 9.62 -9.83
N THR A 759 23.34 10.78 -9.42
CA THR A 759 24.47 11.41 -10.13
C THR A 759 25.35 12.30 -9.23
N GLU A 760 26.65 11.97 -9.29
CA GLU A 760 27.86 12.80 -9.10
C GLU A 760 28.33 13.29 -7.70
N ALA A 761 29.34 12.56 -7.22
CA ALA A 761 30.56 12.95 -6.51
C ALA A 761 30.86 14.45 -6.25
N ALA A 762 31.13 14.79 -4.98
CA ALA A 762 32.28 15.63 -4.61
C ALA A 762 32.65 15.50 -3.11
N THR A 763 33.92 15.20 -2.89
CA THR A 763 34.67 15.20 -1.63
C THR A 763 34.53 16.49 -0.80
N ALA A 764 34.33 16.38 0.52
CA ALA A 764 35.03 17.20 1.53
C ALA A 764 34.82 16.69 2.96
N SER A 765 35.90 16.21 3.56
CA SER A 765 36.10 16.04 5.01
C SER A 765 35.90 17.33 5.81
N LEU A 766 35.34 17.27 7.02
CA LEU A 766 35.86 18.09 8.14
C LEU A 766 35.52 17.52 9.53
N GLN A 767 36.55 17.53 10.37
CA GLN A 767 36.61 17.05 11.75
C GLN A 767 35.86 17.91 12.78
N VAL A 768 35.25 17.21 13.75
CA VAL A 768 35.39 17.28 15.23
C VAL A 768 35.26 18.65 15.94
N ASP A 769 34.31 18.77 16.88
CA ASP A 769 34.54 18.97 18.33
C ASP A 769 33.21 19.36 19.04
N PHE A 770 32.83 18.66 20.12
CA PHE A 770 31.94 19.24 21.13
C PHE A 770 32.50 19.04 22.53
N THR A 771 32.85 20.15 23.17
CA THR A 771 33.27 20.23 24.56
C THR A 771 32.06 20.48 25.47
N VAL A 772 32.11 19.84 26.63
CA VAL A 772 31.22 19.84 27.79
C VAL A 772 30.97 21.26 28.36
N ILE A 773 29.81 21.49 29.00
CA ILE A 773 29.64 21.97 30.42
C ILE A 773 28.19 22.40 30.75
N SER A 774 27.62 21.64 31.70
CA SER A 774 26.75 21.91 32.87
C SER A 774 25.53 22.85 32.87
N SER A 775 24.51 22.29 33.53
CA SER A 775 23.31 22.82 34.19
C SER A 775 23.52 23.83 35.31
N GLU A 776 22.45 24.59 35.58
CA GLU A 776 21.90 25.08 36.87
C GLU A 776 20.87 26.20 36.51
N ASP A 777 19.83 26.57 37.25
CA ASP A 777 19.01 26.01 38.32
C ASP A 777 17.85 27.02 38.57
N GLY A 778 16.72 26.58 39.13
CA GLY A 778 15.81 27.39 39.97
C GLY A 778 14.84 28.40 39.29
N ASP A 779 13.69 28.77 39.84
CA ASP A 779 12.99 28.39 41.08
C ASP A 779 11.59 29.06 41.09
N SER A 780 10.63 28.41 41.76
CA SER A 780 9.48 28.95 42.52
C SER A 780 8.38 29.78 41.83
N ALA A 781 7.11 29.32 41.80
CA ALA A 781 6.05 29.38 42.84
C ALA A 781 5.09 30.59 42.62
N THR A 782 3.77 30.61 42.88
CA THR A 782 2.92 30.07 43.95
C THR A 782 1.41 30.22 43.62
N SER A 783 0.58 29.26 44.10
CA SER A 783 -0.74 29.40 44.80
C SER A 783 -1.94 30.11 44.11
N SER A 784 -3.23 29.79 44.29
CA SER A 784 -4.01 28.81 45.08
C SER A 784 -5.51 29.14 44.90
N GLY A 785 -6.42 28.16 45.01
CA GLY A 785 -7.76 28.40 45.59
C GLY A 785 -8.97 27.78 44.87
N THR A 786 -9.60 26.80 45.51
CA THR A 786 -10.95 26.22 45.24
C THR A 786 -11.90 26.58 46.42
N PRO A 787 -13.18 26.12 46.50
CA PRO A 787 -14.31 26.11 45.54
C PRO A 787 -15.65 26.58 46.19
N SER A 788 -16.73 26.86 45.42
CA SER A 788 -18.16 26.66 45.84
C SER A 788 -19.21 27.16 44.81
N ALA A 789 -20.28 26.37 44.59
CA ALA A 789 -21.51 26.64 43.80
C ALA A 789 -22.72 27.06 44.71
N PRO A 790 -24.00 27.20 44.27
CA PRO A 790 -24.62 27.40 42.93
C PRO A 790 -25.66 28.56 42.85
N GLY A 791 -26.13 28.93 41.64
CA GLY A 791 -27.53 29.35 41.40
C GLY A 791 -27.84 30.73 40.77
N SER A 792 -28.63 30.66 39.70
CA SER A 792 -29.58 31.64 39.08
C SER A 792 -29.09 32.76 38.14
N GLY A 793 -29.52 32.66 36.87
CA GLY A 793 -30.40 33.67 36.26
C GLY A 793 -29.89 34.51 35.08
N GLU A 794 -30.21 34.04 33.86
CA GLU A 794 -30.51 34.76 32.60
C GLU A 794 -29.40 35.34 31.68
N SER A 795 -29.55 34.94 30.41
CA SER A 795 -29.34 35.70 29.16
C SER A 795 -27.96 35.75 28.50
N SER A 796 -27.70 34.82 27.58
CA SER A 796 -27.44 35.11 26.14
C SER A 796 -27.23 33.79 25.39
N ILE A 797 -27.98 33.60 24.31
CA ILE A 797 -27.68 32.61 23.27
C ILE A 797 -26.55 33.22 22.45
N GLU A 798 -25.38 32.58 22.45
CA GLU A 798 -24.40 32.67 21.37
C GLU A 798 -24.14 31.25 20.87
N THR A 799 -24.52 31.08 19.61
CA THR A 799 -24.08 30.08 18.65
C THR A 799 -22.61 30.31 18.30
N ASP A 800 -21.85 29.23 18.18
CA ASP A 800 -20.73 29.01 17.23
C ASP A 800 -20.06 27.70 17.69
N ALA A 801 -20.31 26.60 16.98
CA ALA A 801 -19.55 26.19 15.81
C ALA A 801 -18.18 25.62 16.25
N ASP A 802 -18.20 24.35 16.68
CA ASP A 802 -17.09 23.43 16.38
C ASP A 802 -17.27 23.07 14.89
N LEU A 803 -16.74 23.94 14.04
CA LEU A 803 -16.51 23.72 12.62
C LEU A 803 -15.04 24.04 12.37
N GLN A 804 -14.41 23.15 11.58
CA GLN A 804 -13.14 23.31 10.85
C GLN A 804 -11.84 22.98 11.62
N GLU A 805 -10.81 22.34 11.04
CA GLU A 805 -10.53 21.89 9.65
C GLU A 805 -9.17 21.16 9.65
N ILE A 806 -8.98 20.20 8.73
CA ILE A 806 -7.81 20.01 7.84
C ILE A 806 -6.42 20.44 8.37
N ASP A 807 -5.56 19.49 8.79
CA ASP A 807 -4.12 19.75 9.00
C ASP A 807 -3.34 19.75 7.66
N VAL A 808 -3.51 20.81 6.86
CA VAL A 808 -2.66 21.01 5.67
C VAL A 808 -1.25 21.47 6.10
N LYS A 809 -0.25 20.62 5.88
CA LYS A 809 1.18 20.81 6.25
C LYS A 809 1.81 22.07 5.62
N CYS A 810 2.81 22.71 6.24
CA CYS A 810 3.64 23.74 5.58
C CYS A 810 4.82 23.11 4.82
N PHE A 811 4.58 22.52 3.65
CA PHE A 811 5.55 21.71 2.86
C PHE A 811 7.01 22.21 2.84
N ILE A 812 7.25 23.47 2.42
CA ILE A 812 8.62 24.03 2.34
C ILE A 812 9.30 24.12 3.71
N ALA A 813 8.55 24.57 4.72
CA ALA A 813 9.08 24.75 6.07
C ALA A 813 9.32 23.40 6.75
N THR A 814 8.38 22.46 6.60
CA THR A 814 8.50 21.08 7.08
C THR A 814 9.69 20.37 6.43
N ALA A 815 9.88 20.49 5.11
CA ALA A 815 11.03 19.94 4.40
C ALA A 815 12.36 20.56 4.85
N ALA A 816 12.39 21.86 5.12
CA ALA A 816 13.58 22.54 5.62
C ALA A 816 13.93 22.12 7.06
N PHE A 817 12.96 22.04 7.96
CA PHE A 817 13.17 21.74 9.38
C PHE A 817 13.18 20.24 9.73
N GLY A 818 12.71 19.37 8.83
CA GLY A 818 12.65 17.92 9.02
C GLY A 818 11.59 17.47 10.03
N THR A 819 10.64 18.34 10.37
CA THR A 819 9.54 18.05 11.30
C THR A 819 8.44 19.08 11.09
N ALA A 820 7.17 18.69 11.24
CA ALA A 820 6.03 19.61 11.27
C ALA A 820 5.90 20.33 12.63
N ASN A 821 6.46 19.75 13.70
CA ASN A 821 6.22 20.14 15.09
C ASN A 821 7.24 21.15 15.60
N LYS A 822 7.43 22.23 14.84
CA LYS A 822 8.38 23.29 15.19
C LYS A 822 7.66 24.63 15.40
N SER A 823 8.05 25.39 16.43
CA SER A 823 7.46 26.69 16.76
C SER A 823 7.45 27.69 15.60
N GLU A 824 8.45 27.63 14.72
CA GLU A 824 8.54 28.45 13.52
C GLU A 824 7.48 28.09 12.46
N ILE A 825 7.13 26.81 12.33
CA ILE A 825 6.13 26.31 11.38
C ILE A 825 4.73 26.66 11.89
N GLU A 826 4.51 26.49 13.19
CA GLU A 826 3.25 26.84 13.83
C GLU A 826 2.90 28.33 13.66
N ARG A 827 3.92 29.19 13.72
CA ARG A 827 3.73 30.63 13.48
C ARG A 827 3.43 30.97 12.02
N LEU A 828 3.91 30.17 11.06
CA LEU A 828 3.54 30.32 9.65
C LEU A 828 2.10 29.84 9.39
N ARG A 829 1.68 28.73 10.02
CA ARG A 829 0.29 28.26 10.00
C ARG A 829 -0.66 29.32 10.53
N GLN A 830 -0.39 29.85 11.72
CA GLN A 830 -1.18 30.95 12.30
C GLN A 830 -1.23 32.18 11.40
N PHE A 831 -0.14 32.51 10.69
CA PHE A 831 -0.15 33.61 9.74
C PHE A 831 -1.01 33.31 8.51
N ARG A 832 -0.92 32.09 7.96
CA ARG A 832 -1.78 31.61 6.87
C ARG A 832 -3.24 31.74 7.26
N ASP A 833 -3.62 31.13 8.38
CA ASP A 833 -5.02 31.00 8.79
C ASP A 833 -5.61 32.37 9.11
N LYS A 834 -4.89 33.20 9.87
CA LYS A 834 -5.40 34.47 10.36
C LYS A 834 -5.29 35.63 9.37
N TYR A 835 -4.39 35.56 8.38
CA TYR A 835 -4.14 36.72 7.50
C TYR A 835 -4.22 36.40 6.01
N LEU A 836 -3.91 35.18 5.58
CA LEU A 836 -3.99 34.78 4.17
C LEU A 836 -5.38 34.21 3.83
N MET A 837 -5.95 33.38 4.70
CA MET A 837 -7.26 32.76 4.44
C MET A 837 -8.43 33.74 4.55
N GLU A 838 -8.27 34.86 5.28
CA GLU A 838 -9.31 35.90 5.42
C GLU A 838 -9.56 36.75 4.14
N ASN A 839 -8.77 36.59 3.06
CA ASN A 839 -9.04 37.32 1.82
C ASN A 839 -8.79 36.49 0.54
N PRO A 840 -9.51 36.77 -0.58
CA PRO A 840 -9.43 35.98 -1.82
C PRO A 840 -8.03 35.86 -2.43
N LEU A 841 -7.22 36.93 -2.39
CA LEU A 841 -5.84 36.91 -2.92
C LEU A 841 -4.91 36.05 -2.06
N GLY A 842 -5.13 36.01 -0.75
CA GLY A 842 -4.40 35.15 0.16
C GLY A 842 -4.80 33.68 0.01
N ARG A 843 -6.08 33.37 -0.19
CA ARG A 843 -6.54 32.01 -0.53
C ARG A 843 -5.98 31.51 -1.85
N SER A 844 -5.98 32.35 -2.89
CA SER A 844 -5.33 32.03 -4.18
C SER A 844 -3.81 31.80 -4.03
N PHE A 845 -3.13 32.62 -3.22
CA PHE A 845 -1.71 32.41 -2.90
C PHE A 845 -1.46 31.10 -2.15
N VAL A 846 -2.32 30.75 -1.20
CA VAL A 846 -2.23 29.50 -0.43
C VAL A 846 -2.49 28.28 -1.33
N TYR A 847 -3.50 28.34 -2.19
CA TYR A 847 -3.78 27.32 -3.20
C TYR A 847 -2.60 27.11 -4.16
N THR A 848 -2.04 28.20 -4.70
CA THR A 848 -0.86 28.14 -5.57
C THR A 848 0.37 27.61 -4.82
N TYR A 849 0.54 28.00 -3.55
CA TYR A 849 1.57 27.45 -2.69
C TYR A 849 1.38 25.93 -2.56
N TYR A 850 0.17 25.43 -2.34
CA TYR A 850 -0.08 24.00 -2.20
C TYR A 850 0.10 23.20 -3.49
N LYS A 851 -0.22 23.77 -4.65
CA LYS A 851 0.03 23.16 -5.95
C LYS A 851 1.52 23.07 -6.32
N ILE A 852 2.32 24.08 -5.97
CA ILE A 852 3.73 24.20 -6.44
C ILE A 852 4.76 23.80 -5.37
N SER A 853 4.40 23.88 -4.09
CA SER A 853 5.33 23.61 -3.00
C SER A 853 5.75 22.15 -2.80
N PRO A 854 4.96 21.11 -3.13
CA PRO A 854 5.39 19.72 -2.98
C PRO A 854 6.67 19.35 -3.75
N PRO A 855 6.82 19.63 -5.06
CA PRO A 855 8.06 19.33 -5.78
C PRO A 855 9.24 20.18 -5.30
N LEU A 856 9.01 21.46 -4.95
CA LEU A 856 10.04 22.32 -4.35
C LEU A 856 10.48 21.84 -2.96
N ALA A 857 9.55 21.33 -2.15
CA ALA A 857 9.80 20.77 -0.84
C ALA A 857 10.60 19.46 -0.95
N ARG A 858 10.34 18.61 -1.95
CA ARG A 858 11.19 17.45 -2.28
C ARG A 858 12.61 17.86 -2.66
N ALA A 859 12.77 18.90 -3.49
CA ALA A 859 14.09 19.42 -3.85
C ALA A 859 14.87 19.99 -2.63
N ILE A 860 14.16 20.65 -1.71
CA ILE A 860 14.75 21.17 -0.46
C ILE A 860 15.04 20.03 0.52
N SER A 861 14.18 19.02 0.63
CA SER A 861 14.34 17.91 1.58
C SER A 861 15.56 17.04 1.25
N ARG A 862 15.94 16.95 -0.03
CA ARG A 862 17.10 16.18 -0.51
C ARG A 862 18.43 16.95 -0.47
N ASN A 863 18.42 18.27 -0.20
CA ASN A 863 19.64 19.10 -0.26
C ASN A 863 19.89 19.88 1.05
N ALA A 864 20.92 19.47 1.80
CA ALA A 864 21.28 20.08 3.08
C ALA A 864 21.60 21.59 2.99
N VAL A 865 22.19 22.05 1.88
CA VAL A 865 22.50 23.48 1.67
C VAL A 865 21.23 24.29 1.44
N LEU A 866 20.29 23.77 0.65
CA LEU A 866 18.98 24.40 0.45
C LEU A 866 18.16 24.44 1.73
N LYS A 867 18.17 23.37 2.55
CA LYS A 867 17.53 23.38 3.88
C LYS A 867 18.04 24.54 4.71
N ASP A 868 19.36 24.73 4.79
CA ASP A 868 19.94 25.77 5.62
C ASP A 868 19.68 27.19 5.08
N ILE A 869 19.69 27.38 3.75
CA ILE A 869 19.29 28.64 3.12
C ILE A 869 17.82 28.95 3.42
N VAL A 870 16.92 27.98 3.25
CA VAL A 870 15.48 28.13 3.47
C VAL A 870 15.18 28.39 4.95
N LYS A 871 15.86 27.70 5.89
CA LYS A 871 15.76 27.99 7.33
C LYS A 871 16.15 29.43 7.66
N ILE A 872 17.16 30.00 7.01
CA ILE A 872 17.57 31.40 7.20
C ILE A 872 16.47 32.34 6.68
N PHE A 873 15.94 32.09 5.49
CA PHE A 873 14.85 32.90 4.93
C PHE A 873 13.57 32.83 5.76
N ILE A 874 13.18 31.65 6.24
CA ILE A 874 12.01 31.49 7.11
C ILE A 874 12.22 32.26 8.42
N LYS A 875 13.41 32.20 9.02
CA LYS A 875 13.71 32.97 10.23
C LYS A 875 13.64 34.48 10.01
N ILE A 876 14.13 34.98 8.88
CA ILE A 876 14.03 36.39 8.50
C ILE A 876 12.56 36.79 8.25
N LEU A 877 11.80 35.93 7.57
CA LEU A 877 10.38 36.15 7.31
C LEU A 877 9.59 36.24 8.62
N LEU A 878 9.85 35.34 9.57
CA LEU A 878 9.22 35.33 10.90
C LEU A 878 9.53 36.58 11.75
N GLU A 879 10.60 37.33 11.45
CA GLU A 879 10.89 38.62 12.10
C GLU A 879 10.03 39.77 11.57
N VAL A 880 9.50 39.66 10.35
CA VAL A 880 8.68 40.71 9.70
C VAL A 880 7.19 40.40 9.70
N LEU A 881 6.79 39.16 9.98
CA LEU A 881 5.39 38.79 10.10
C LEU A 881 4.76 39.37 11.38
N PRO A 882 3.52 39.90 11.30
CA PRO A 882 2.80 40.36 12.48
C PRO A 882 2.58 39.20 13.46
N VAL A 883 2.63 39.50 14.77
CA VAL A 883 2.33 38.55 15.86
C VAL A 883 0.82 38.47 16.06
#